data_AF-A0A1V5YKF1-F1
#
_entry.id   AF-A0A1V5YKF1-F1
#
_cell.length_a   1.000
_cell.length_b   1.000
_cell.length_c   1.000
_cell.angle_alpha   90.00
_cell.angle_beta   90.00
_cell.angle_gamma   90.00
#
_symmetry.space_group_name_H-M   'P 1'
#
loop_
_entity.id
_entity.type
_entity.pdbx_description
1 polymer ?
#
loop_
_entity_poly.entity_id
_entity_poly.type
_entity_poly.pdbx_seq_one_letter_code
_entity_poly.pdbx_strand_id
1 'polypeptide(L)'
;MKGTFKKAIAILFVVSLVLAACRPTATPTPLPKPTAVPPTATPKPTVAPTATPKPSLKITVATDATWPPFESVDESTKDFVGFDIDLMKAIAQAAGFEVNFVNVAWDALLAGMATGQYDAAISAMTITEERVKQFDFSDPYYNAGQLIAVHVGNTTIKGAADLVGKTVGAQTGTTGAILTEKMAGVALRGYEQIDQAFLDLINQQIDAVIADNPLVGGYVGQYPDKIKGVGEPLTDEYYGIAVKKNAPEILSAINVGLKTVLAQGIIAELENKWIKVSAAEPVSLVKTVEKVDDYTVKITLNRPDVAFLYKLAFGSFAIQSPAQIQKYEGGGDFFKNPSGTGPFKLEEWVPDTTIKLVPFADYWGTKPTLKSVVYRVIKEAPARLLELQAGTVDIIDNVAPDDIPAAQADPNLTVALRPAFNIGYLGINRAKPPFDNQQVRQAIAMAINKKDLVTALYPPTASPAKGFIPPGIFGYSQGLVDWEYNPTKAKELLAKAGFPNGFKTNLWVMPVSRGYYPNPDKVGQVLQADLKAIGIETQIVTYDWGVYLDKVAAGDAELFMLGWMADYPDATNFVDVFFGAGADNSFGPTFPEIVETLRRGAAEADPVARQKIYDEANQLIHDLVPAVPIVHNASAVAMKKTVKGFLPSPLSTEFLWPVSVDGASTVVFARSGDTVGFDVADETDGESLMVALQIMEPLVNFKPGTAEVVPALAERWEVNKNLTEWTFFLRKGVKFHDGTDFNADAAIFNIDRWWDKSNPTHHGHTGDFFYWSYFLGGFKGE
;
A
#
# COMPACT_ATOMS: atom_id res chain seq x y z
N MET A 1 -6.70 29.03 62.59
CA MET A 1 -5.44 28.27 62.75
C MET A 1 -4.64 28.42 61.45
N LYS A 2 -3.42 28.95 61.58
CA LYS A 2 -2.20 28.86 60.74
C LYS A 2 -2.38 28.29 59.32
N GLY A 3 -1.99 28.92 58.21
CA GLY A 3 -1.07 30.02 57.84
C GLY A 3 -0.83 29.81 56.32
N THR A 4 -0.51 30.76 55.45
CA THR A 4 0.04 32.09 55.61
C THR A 4 -0.37 32.89 54.38
N PHE A 5 -0.70 34.15 54.61
CA PHE A 5 -1.25 35.12 53.69
C PHE A 5 -0.11 36.06 53.24
N LYS A 6 -0.26 36.64 52.04
CA LYS A 6 0.04 38.05 51.68
C LYS A 6 1.30 38.45 50.90
N LYS A 7 0.95 39.10 49.78
CA LYS A 7 1.26 40.48 49.30
C LYS A 7 2.43 40.60 48.33
N ALA A 8 2.19 40.92 47.06
CA ALA A 8 1.67 42.18 46.48
C ALA A 8 2.74 43.27 46.38
N ILE A 9 2.96 43.81 45.18
CA ILE A 9 2.72 45.21 44.79
C ILE A 9 3.29 45.45 43.39
N ALA A 10 2.59 46.33 42.68
CA ALA A 10 2.71 46.73 41.29
C ALA A 10 3.82 47.77 41.01
N ILE A 11 3.86 48.21 39.74
CA ILE A 11 4.23 49.56 39.20
C ILE A 11 5.52 49.61 38.33
N LEU A 12 5.29 49.59 37.00
CA LEU A 12 5.51 50.70 36.02
C LEU A 12 6.94 51.17 35.61
N PHE A 13 7.03 51.51 34.31
CA PHE A 13 7.94 52.43 33.58
C PHE A 13 9.27 51.96 32.90
N VAL A 14 9.22 51.95 31.55
CA VAL A 14 10.03 52.73 30.56
C VAL A 14 11.51 52.40 30.24
N VAL A 15 11.70 52.01 28.96
CA VAL A 15 12.66 52.44 27.91
C VAL A 15 14.01 53.08 28.28
N SER A 16 15.11 52.51 27.76
CA SER A 16 16.24 53.12 26.99
C SER A 16 17.57 52.38 27.27
N LEU A 17 18.29 51.77 26.32
CA LEU A 17 19.10 52.25 25.17
C LEU A 17 20.62 52.35 25.48
N VAL A 18 21.45 52.10 24.45
CA VAL A 18 22.90 52.43 24.24
C VAL A 18 23.88 51.24 24.50
N LEU A 19 24.39 50.54 23.46
CA LEU A 19 25.55 50.84 22.55
C LEU A 19 26.91 50.71 23.29
N ALA A 20 28.04 50.24 22.75
CA ALA A 20 28.54 49.82 21.44
C ALA A 20 29.85 49.01 21.73
N ALA A 21 30.44 48.21 20.84
CA ALA A 21 31.30 48.67 19.72
C ALA A 21 31.71 47.44 18.87
N CYS A 22 31.44 47.45 17.55
CA CYS A 22 32.37 47.67 16.42
C CYS A 22 33.45 46.59 16.25
N ARG A 23 33.77 45.99 15.09
CA ARG A 23 33.48 46.10 13.63
C ARG A 23 34.40 45.01 12.94
N PRO A 24 34.58 44.90 11.61
CA PRO A 24 33.67 44.47 10.53
C PRO A 24 34.27 43.30 9.67
N THR A 25 33.59 42.95 8.56
CA THR A 25 34.03 42.14 7.38
C THR A 25 34.07 40.60 7.58
N ALA A 26 33.60 39.73 6.68
CA ALA A 26 33.69 39.73 5.22
C ALA A 26 32.53 38.95 4.54
N THR A 27 32.32 39.25 3.26
CA THR A 27 31.43 38.57 2.29
C THR A 27 31.69 37.06 2.22
N PRO A 28 30.67 36.18 2.14
CA PRO A 28 30.89 34.77 1.86
C PRO A 28 31.37 34.59 0.42
N THR A 29 32.56 34.01 0.26
CA THR A 29 33.06 33.50 -1.01
C THR A 29 32.35 32.17 -1.32
N PRO A 30 32.05 31.83 -2.58
CA PRO A 30 31.37 30.57 -2.91
C PRO A 30 32.19 29.37 -2.45
N LEU A 31 31.54 28.38 -1.84
CA LEU A 31 32.16 27.09 -1.59
C LEU A 31 32.63 26.48 -2.94
N PRO A 32 33.86 25.93 -3.00
CA PRO A 32 34.37 25.34 -4.23
C PRO A 32 33.55 24.10 -4.60
N LYS A 33 33.25 23.95 -5.90
CA LYS A 33 32.71 22.71 -6.46
C LYS A 33 33.57 21.52 -6.00
N PRO A 34 32.98 20.40 -5.54
CA PRO A 34 33.74 19.19 -5.28
C PRO A 34 34.42 18.74 -6.57
N THR A 35 35.75 18.75 -6.56
CA THR A 35 36.58 18.09 -7.58
C THR A 35 36.59 16.60 -7.27
N ALA A 36 36.35 15.78 -8.30
CA ALA A 36 36.40 14.34 -8.21
C ALA A 36 37.76 13.88 -7.66
N VAL A 37 37.74 13.15 -6.55
CA VAL A 37 38.89 12.42 -6.03
C VAL A 37 38.89 11.04 -6.68
N PRO A 38 39.99 10.61 -7.34
CA PRO A 38 40.10 9.25 -7.87
C PRO A 38 40.16 8.25 -6.71
N PRO A 39 39.64 7.02 -6.88
CA PRO A 39 39.51 6.08 -5.77
C PRO A 39 40.89 5.66 -5.25
N THR A 40 41.24 6.15 -4.06
CA THR A 40 42.31 5.57 -3.23
C THR A 40 41.84 4.23 -2.70
N ALA A 41 42.51 3.17 -3.14
CA ALA A 41 42.34 1.81 -2.65
C ALA A 41 42.60 1.73 -1.14
N THR A 42 41.56 1.44 -0.36
CA THR A 42 41.70 0.89 0.99
C THR A 42 42.19 -0.56 0.91
N PRO A 43 43.04 -1.01 1.84
CA PRO A 43 43.62 -2.35 1.80
C PRO A 43 42.53 -3.40 2.03
N LYS A 44 42.46 -4.38 1.12
CA LYS A 44 41.70 -5.62 1.33
C LYS A 44 42.02 -6.20 2.72
N PRO A 45 41.03 -6.60 3.53
CA PRO A 45 41.31 -7.48 4.64
C PRO A 45 41.82 -8.81 4.07
N THR A 46 43.12 -9.08 4.25
CA THR A 46 43.70 -10.40 3.99
C THR A 46 43.21 -11.35 5.09
N VAL A 47 42.00 -11.86 4.92
CA VAL A 47 41.58 -13.08 5.59
C VAL A 47 42.38 -14.20 4.92
N ALA A 48 43.28 -14.83 5.67
CA ALA A 48 43.87 -16.10 5.24
C ALA A 48 42.71 -17.04 4.84
N PRO A 49 42.83 -17.83 3.76
CA PRO A 49 41.74 -18.68 3.32
C PRO A 49 41.45 -19.69 4.44
N THR A 50 40.43 -19.42 5.26
CA THR A 50 39.73 -20.47 5.97
C THR A 50 39.20 -21.37 4.88
N ALA A 51 39.79 -22.55 4.78
CA ALA A 51 39.38 -23.58 3.85
C ALA A 51 37.85 -23.70 3.94
N THR A 52 37.18 -23.41 2.83
CA THR A 52 35.78 -23.77 2.61
C THR A 52 35.68 -25.25 3.01
N PRO A 53 34.75 -25.64 3.91
CA PRO A 53 34.52 -27.05 4.16
C PRO A 53 34.27 -27.70 2.79
N LYS A 54 35.07 -28.74 2.49
CA LYS A 54 34.96 -29.50 1.25
C LYS A 54 33.49 -29.93 1.11
N PRO A 55 32.79 -29.66 0.00
CA PRO A 55 31.40 -30.06 -0.17
C PRO A 55 31.29 -31.57 0.08
N SER A 56 30.49 -31.97 1.07
CA SER A 56 30.37 -33.39 1.43
C SER A 56 29.43 -34.16 0.49
N LEU A 57 28.61 -33.45 -0.28
CA LEU A 57 27.60 -33.99 -1.18
C LEU A 57 27.83 -33.47 -2.60
N LYS A 58 27.86 -34.38 -3.59
CA LYS A 58 27.88 -34.08 -5.01
C LYS A 58 26.67 -34.75 -5.66
N ILE A 59 25.87 -34.01 -6.41
CA ILE A 59 24.66 -34.54 -7.05
C ILE A 59 24.69 -34.31 -8.55
N THR A 60 24.19 -35.30 -9.30
CA THR A 60 23.96 -35.18 -10.74
C THR A 60 22.53 -34.72 -10.99
N VAL A 61 22.39 -33.56 -11.64
CA VAL A 61 21.10 -32.91 -11.90
C VAL A 61 20.78 -32.98 -13.37
N ALA A 62 19.70 -33.67 -13.75
CA ALA A 62 19.21 -33.69 -15.12
C ALA A 62 18.35 -32.46 -15.43
N THR A 63 18.49 -31.95 -16.65
CA THR A 63 17.71 -30.82 -17.17
C THR A 63 17.53 -31.01 -18.67
N ASP A 64 16.39 -30.59 -19.22
CA ASP A 64 16.16 -30.57 -20.66
C ASP A 64 16.46 -29.16 -21.16
N ALA A 65 17.67 -28.87 -21.61
CA ALA A 65 18.11 -27.49 -21.88
C ALA A 65 17.58 -26.94 -23.23
N THR A 66 16.26 -27.05 -23.45
CA THR A 66 15.50 -26.56 -24.60
C THR A 66 14.40 -25.57 -24.22
N TRP A 67 14.34 -25.12 -22.96
CA TRP A 67 13.26 -24.33 -22.39
C TRP A 67 13.70 -22.94 -21.91
N PRO A 68 14.07 -21.98 -22.78
CA PRO A 68 14.21 -20.60 -22.33
C PRO A 68 12.84 -20.05 -21.85
N PRO A 69 12.77 -19.31 -20.73
CA PRO A 69 13.88 -18.75 -19.94
C PRO A 69 14.43 -19.65 -18.82
N PHE A 70 13.91 -20.86 -18.63
CA PHE A 70 14.24 -21.74 -17.50
C PHE A 70 15.57 -22.47 -17.67
N GLU A 71 15.82 -23.07 -18.83
CA GLU A 71 17.08 -23.73 -19.13
C GLU A 71 17.37 -23.75 -20.63
N SER A 72 18.61 -23.44 -20.99
CA SER A 72 19.13 -23.54 -22.34
C SER A 72 20.64 -23.73 -22.32
N VAL A 73 21.22 -24.07 -23.47
CA VAL A 73 22.68 -24.08 -23.65
C VAL A 73 23.09 -22.79 -24.34
N ASP A 74 23.96 -22.00 -23.70
CA ASP A 74 24.55 -20.84 -24.35
C ASP A 74 25.40 -21.30 -25.54
N GLU A 75 25.07 -20.84 -26.74
CA GLU A 75 25.73 -21.31 -27.96
C GLU A 75 27.22 -20.94 -28.01
N SER A 76 27.61 -19.87 -27.33
CA SER A 76 28.97 -19.32 -27.34
C SER A 76 29.87 -19.98 -26.29
N THR A 77 29.38 -20.17 -25.07
CA THR A 77 30.16 -20.72 -23.96
C THR A 77 29.98 -22.23 -23.80
N LYS A 78 28.89 -22.78 -24.35
CA LYS A 78 28.41 -24.16 -24.14
C LYS A 78 27.98 -24.45 -22.69
N ASP A 79 27.81 -23.41 -21.87
CA ASP A 79 27.32 -23.56 -20.50
C ASP A 79 25.79 -23.65 -20.45
N PHE A 80 25.29 -24.32 -19.41
CA PHE A 80 23.88 -24.25 -19.04
C PHE A 80 23.57 -22.88 -18.44
N VAL A 81 22.51 -22.26 -18.96
CA VAL A 81 22.00 -20.95 -18.55
C VAL A 81 20.48 -20.97 -18.45
N GLY A 82 19.91 -20.14 -17.58
CA GLY A 82 18.47 -20.03 -17.38
C GLY A 82 18.08 -19.98 -15.90
N PHE A 83 16.81 -19.69 -15.63
CA PHE A 83 16.26 -19.59 -14.28
C PHE A 83 16.53 -20.84 -13.42
N ASP A 84 16.20 -22.03 -13.92
CA ASP A 84 16.34 -23.30 -13.19
C ASP A 84 17.81 -23.60 -12.91
N ILE A 85 18.68 -23.29 -13.89
CA ILE A 85 20.11 -23.50 -13.75
C ILE A 85 20.70 -22.59 -12.66
N ASP A 86 20.35 -21.30 -12.68
CA ASP A 86 20.82 -20.35 -11.67
C ASP A 86 20.21 -20.61 -10.30
N LEU A 87 18.94 -21.03 -10.24
CA LEU A 87 18.25 -21.40 -9.01
C LEU A 87 18.94 -22.60 -8.35
N MET A 88 19.19 -23.68 -9.09
CA MET A 88 19.87 -24.86 -8.54
C MET A 88 21.32 -24.57 -8.14
N LYS A 89 22.04 -23.69 -8.85
CA LYS A 89 23.36 -23.20 -8.43
C LYS A 89 23.29 -22.41 -7.12
N ALA A 90 22.30 -21.53 -6.96
CA ALA A 90 22.09 -20.75 -5.74
C ALA A 90 21.73 -21.65 -4.54
N ILE A 91 20.86 -22.66 -4.76
CA ILE A 91 20.52 -23.68 -3.76
C ILE A 91 21.76 -24.46 -3.34
N ALA A 92 22.56 -24.92 -4.30
CA ALA A 92 23.79 -25.66 -4.05
C ALA A 92 24.80 -24.83 -3.23
N GLN A 93 24.96 -23.56 -3.58
CA GLN A 93 25.81 -22.63 -2.84
C GLN A 93 25.30 -22.40 -1.40
N ALA A 94 24.00 -22.19 -1.23
CA ALA A 94 23.39 -21.94 0.08
C ALA A 94 23.45 -23.16 1.01
N ALA A 95 23.28 -24.36 0.47
CA ALA A 95 23.28 -25.62 1.23
C ALA A 95 24.66 -26.32 1.29
N GLY A 96 25.66 -25.81 0.56
CA GLY A 96 27.03 -26.32 0.60
C GLY A 96 27.25 -27.66 -0.11
N PHE A 97 26.59 -27.89 -1.25
CA PHE A 97 26.80 -29.07 -2.10
C PHE A 97 27.28 -28.69 -3.52
N GLU A 98 27.81 -29.66 -4.26
CA GLU A 98 28.21 -29.47 -5.67
C GLU A 98 27.16 -30.08 -6.61
N VAL A 99 26.88 -29.37 -7.71
CA VAL A 99 25.96 -29.80 -8.77
C VAL A 99 26.71 -30.07 -10.07
N ASN A 100 26.39 -31.20 -10.70
CA ASN A 100 26.81 -31.54 -12.05
C ASN A 100 25.58 -31.66 -12.95
N PHE A 101 25.39 -30.70 -13.87
CA PHE A 101 24.25 -30.71 -14.79
C PHE A 101 24.48 -31.66 -15.98
N VAL A 102 23.42 -32.34 -16.40
CA VAL A 102 23.40 -33.17 -17.62
C VAL A 102 22.19 -32.80 -18.48
N ASN A 103 22.43 -32.54 -19.76
CA ASN A 103 21.37 -32.24 -20.72
C ASN A 103 20.74 -33.55 -21.23
N VAL A 104 19.42 -33.69 -21.11
CA VAL A 104 18.68 -34.83 -21.65
C VAL A 104 17.27 -34.42 -22.06
N ALA A 105 16.81 -34.95 -23.19
CA ALA A 105 15.44 -34.71 -23.66
C ALA A 105 14.40 -35.17 -22.63
N TRP A 106 13.27 -34.46 -22.55
CA TRP A 106 12.19 -34.67 -21.56
C TRP A 106 11.85 -36.13 -21.24
N ASP A 107 11.53 -36.94 -22.25
CA ASP A 107 11.14 -38.34 -22.03
C ASP A 107 12.28 -39.18 -21.42
N ALA A 108 13.51 -38.93 -21.87
CA ALA A 108 14.71 -39.58 -21.34
C ALA A 108 15.04 -39.09 -19.92
N LEU A 109 14.78 -37.82 -19.61
CA LEU A 109 14.92 -37.25 -18.28
C LEU A 109 14.02 -37.98 -17.28
N LEU A 110 12.73 -38.13 -17.59
CA LEU A 110 11.78 -38.84 -16.72
C LEU A 110 12.16 -40.30 -16.52
N ALA A 111 12.55 -41.00 -17.60
CA ALA A 111 12.99 -42.40 -17.52
C ALA A 111 14.29 -42.57 -16.71
N GLY A 112 15.25 -41.65 -16.88
CA GLY A 112 16.51 -41.63 -16.13
C GLY A 112 16.29 -41.36 -14.64
N MET A 113 15.41 -40.42 -14.29
CA MET A 113 15.00 -40.19 -12.89
C MET A 113 14.35 -41.43 -12.27
N ALA A 114 13.47 -42.11 -13.01
CA ALA A 114 12.74 -43.29 -12.50
C ALA A 114 13.66 -44.50 -12.25
N THR A 115 14.76 -44.59 -13.00
CA THR A 115 15.77 -45.66 -12.86
C THR A 115 16.91 -45.28 -11.91
N GLY A 116 16.89 -44.07 -11.35
CA GLY A 116 17.94 -43.58 -10.44
C GLY A 116 19.27 -43.25 -11.14
N GLN A 117 19.24 -43.01 -12.45
CA GLN A 117 20.40 -42.60 -13.24
C GLN A 117 20.88 -41.19 -12.83
N TYR A 118 19.98 -40.35 -12.33
CA TYR A 118 20.25 -39.01 -11.82
C TYR A 118 19.79 -38.87 -10.37
N ASP A 119 20.40 -37.93 -9.65
CA ASP A 119 20.07 -37.68 -8.25
C ASP A 119 18.86 -36.76 -8.10
N ALA A 120 18.78 -35.75 -8.97
CA ALA A 120 17.68 -34.80 -9.05
C ALA A 120 17.44 -34.36 -10.50
N ALA A 121 16.29 -33.73 -10.75
CA ALA A 121 16.00 -33.02 -11.99
C ALA A 121 15.35 -31.66 -11.71
N ILE A 122 15.83 -30.64 -12.42
CA ILE A 122 15.28 -29.28 -12.43
C ILE A 122 15.12 -28.86 -13.88
N SER A 123 13.87 -28.75 -14.31
CA SER A 123 13.49 -28.51 -15.71
C SER A 123 12.01 -28.11 -15.79
N ALA A 124 11.65 -27.02 -15.11
CA ALA A 124 10.28 -26.51 -14.96
C ALA A 124 9.25 -27.62 -14.62
N MET A 125 9.63 -28.55 -13.74
CA MET A 125 8.84 -29.77 -13.55
C MET A 125 7.67 -29.52 -12.60
N THR A 126 6.45 -29.53 -13.13
CA THR A 126 5.23 -29.47 -12.33
C THR A 126 5.09 -30.67 -11.39
N ILE A 127 4.73 -30.40 -10.13
CA ILE A 127 4.39 -31.43 -9.15
C ILE A 127 2.98 -31.96 -9.47
N THR A 128 2.87 -33.24 -9.81
CA THR A 128 1.58 -33.91 -10.07
C THR A 128 1.40 -35.16 -9.23
N GLU A 129 0.15 -35.59 -9.01
CA GLU A 129 -0.15 -36.83 -8.27
C GLU A 129 0.54 -38.06 -8.85
N GLU A 130 0.73 -38.11 -10.18
CA GLU A 130 1.44 -39.19 -10.87
C GLU A 130 2.95 -39.12 -10.68
N ARG A 131 3.53 -37.92 -10.68
CA ARG A 131 4.98 -37.72 -10.52
C ARG A 131 5.42 -37.95 -9.08
N VAL A 132 4.62 -37.55 -8.07
CA VAL A 132 4.94 -37.83 -6.65
C VAL A 132 4.95 -39.32 -6.30
N LYS A 133 4.30 -40.17 -7.09
CA LYS A 133 4.40 -41.64 -6.97
C LYS A 133 5.77 -42.15 -7.41
N GLN A 134 6.42 -41.45 -8.34
CA GLN A 134 7.67 -41.86 -8.97
C GLN A 134 8.89 -41.18 -8.37
N PHE A 135 8.75 -39.93 -7.91
CA PHE A 135 9.83 -39.08 -7.38
C PHE A 135 9.42 -38.48 -6.03
N ASP A 136 10.41 -38.10 -5.23
CA ASP A 136 10.19 -37.13 -4.15
C ASP A 136 10.36 -35.72 -4.74
N PHE A 137 9.73 -34.72 -4.16
CA PHE A 137 9.81 -33.33 -4.64
C PHE A 137 10.27 -32.40 -3.54
N SER A 138 11.04 -31.38 -3.93
CA SER A 138 11.30 -30.22 -3.09
C SER A 138 10.01 -29.52 -2.67
N ASP A 139 10.14 -28.58 -1.74
CA ASP A 139 9.11 -27.56 -1.54
C ASP A 139 8.84 -26.84 -2.88
N PRO A 140 7.59 -26.47 -3.19
CA PRO A 140 7.25 -25.78 -4.42
C PRO A 140 7.89 -24.38 -4.45
N TYR A 141 8.35 -23.94 -5.62
CA TYR A 141 9.10 -22.68 -5.74
C TYR A 141 8.56 -21.69 -6.78
N TYR A 142 7.66 -22.11 -7.67
CA TYR A 142 7.08 -21.24 -8.70
C TYR A 142 5.69 -21.74 -9.09
N ASN A 143 4.71 -20.84 -9.24
CA ASN A 143 3.39 -21.20 -9.79
C ASN A 143 3.41 -21.06 -11.31
N ALA A 144 3.33 -22.19 -11.99
CA ALA A 144 3.38 -22.24 -13.44
C ALA A 144 2.03 -21.86 -14.05
N GLY A 145 0.99 -22.66 -13.77
CA GLY A 145 -0.29 -22.60 -14.48
C GLY A 145 -0.16 -22.82 -16.00
N GLN A 146 -1.24 -23.23 -16.65
CA GLN A 146 -1.27 -23.39 -18.12
C GLN A 146 -1.92 -22.20 -18.80
N LEU A 147 -1.24 -21.54 -19.75
CA LEU A 147 -1.80 -20.42 -20.52
C LEU A 147 -2.02 -20.80 -21.99
N ILE A 148 -3.02 -20.18 -22.62
CA ILE A 148 -3.27 -20.32 -24.06
C ILE A 148 -2.47 -19.24 -24.80
N ALA A 149 -1.67 -19.64 -25.78
CA ALA A 149 -1.05 -18.76 -26.75
C ALA A 149 -1.76 -18.85 -28.10
N VAL A 150 -1.96 -17.72 -28.76
CA VAL A 150 -2.56 -17.63 -30.11
C VAL A 150 -1.76 -16.68 -31.00
N HIS A 151 -1.92 -16.79 -32.32
CA HIS A 151 -1.39 -15.79 -33.24
C HIS A 151 -2.03 -14.40 -32.96
N VAL A 152 -1.27 -13.30 -33.05
CA VAL A 152 -1.76 -11.94 -32.70
C VAL A 152 -3.02 -11.52 -33.48
N GLY A 153 -3.12 -11.97 -34.73
CA GLY A 153 -4.28 -11.74 -35.61
C GLY A 153 -5.54 -12.53 -35.22
N ASN A 154 -5.44 -13.48 -34.29
CA ASN A 154 -6.60 -14.22 -33.80
C ASN A 154 -7.39 -13.35 -32.81
N THR A 155 -8.66 -13.08 -33.14
CA THR A 155 -9.60 -12.30 -32.31
C THR A 155 -10.73 -13.15 -31.73
N THR A 156 -10.75 -14.44 -32.07
CA THR A 156 -11.86 -15.36 -31.76
C THR A 156 -11.61 -16.21 -30.53
N ILE A 157 -10.36 -16.57 -30.25
CA ILE A 157 -10.00 -17.37 -29.08
C ILE A 157 -9.64 -16.43 -27.93
N LYS A 158 -10.47 -16.40 -26.90
CA LYS A 158 -10.32 -15.54 -25.71
C LYS A 158 -10.09 -16.36 -24.43
N GLY A 159 -10.42 -17.64 -24.45
CA GLY A 159 -10.17 -18.57 -23.36
C GLY A 159 -10.50 -20.01 -23.74
N ALA A 160 -10.44 -20.93 -22.78
CA ALA A 160 -10.58 -22.38 -23.03
C ALA A 160 -11.89 -22.78 -23.72
N ALA A 161 -12.99 -22.07 -23.46
CA ALA A 161 -14.29 -22.34 -24.09
C ALA A 161 -14.27 -22.18 -25.62
N ASP A 162 -13.36 -21.36 -26.15
CA ASP A 162 -13.25 -21.08 -27.58
C ASP A 162 -12.35 -22.08 -28.33
N LEU A 163 -11.75 -23.04 -27.61
CA LEU A 163 -10.88 -24.07 -28.20
C LEU A 163 -11.67 -25.25 -28.79
N VAL A 164 -12.98 -25.33 -28.56
CA VAL A 164 -13.82 -26.40 -29.11
C VAL A 164 -13.80 -26.33 -30.64
N GLY A 165 -13.41 -27.44 -31.28
CA GLY A 165 -13.23 -27.56 -32.72
C GLY A 165 -11.91 -27.01 -33.24
N LYS A 166 -10.96 -26.64 -32.36
CA LYS A 166 -9.65 -26.10 -32.72
C LYS A 166 -8.54 -27.15 -32.62
N THR A 167 -7.47 -26.92 -33.37
CA THR A 167 -6.22 -27.70 -33.26
C THR A 167 -5.27 -26.98 -32.32
N VAL A 168 -4.97 -27.61 -31.18
CA VAL A 168 -4.15 -27.04 -30.12
C VAL A 168 -2.85 -27.81 -30.00
N GLY A 169 -1.73 -27.11 -30.07
CA GLY A 169 -0.40 -27.68 -29.88
C GLY A 169 -0.01 -27.75 -28.41
N ALA A 170 0.62 -28.85 -28.00
CA ALA A 170 1.32 -28.96 -26.72
C ALA A 170 2.44 -30.00 -26.81
N GLN A 171 3.48 -29.88 -25.98
CA GLN A 171 4.53 -30.90 -25.92
C GLN A 171 4.04 -32.15 -25.18
N THR A 172 4.29 -33.31 -25.76
CA THR A 172 3.88 -34.62 -25.23
C THR A 172 4.47 -34.85 -23.84
N GLY A 173 3.68 -35.38 -22.91
CA GLY A 173 4.14 -35.67 -21.54
C GLY A 173 4.17 -34.48 -20.57
N THR A 174 3.76 -33.29 -21.01
CA THR A 174 3.61 -32.08 -20.17
C THR A 174 2.18 -31.95 -19.61
N THR A 175 2.01 -31.15 -18.56
CA THR A 175 0.68 -30.85 -18.00
C THR A 175 -0.21 -30.11 -19.01
N GLY A 176 0.35 -29.28 -19.89
CA GLY A 176 -0.37 -28.65 -21.01
C GLY A 176 -0.97 -29.66 -21.99
N ALA A 177 -0.23 -30.71 -22.37
CA ALA A 177 -0.76 -31.78 -23.21
C ALA A 177 -1.84 -32.58 -22.48
N ILE A 178 -1.60 -32.98 -21.23
CA ILE A 178 -2.58 -33.72 -20.40
C ILE A 178 -3.88 -32.92 -20.22
N LEU A 179 -3.77 -31.61 -20.00
CA LEU A 179 -4.90 -30.72 -19.89
C LEU A 179 -5.69 -30.68 -21.21
N THR A 180 -4.99 -30.52 -22.33
CA THR A 180 -5.59 -30.46 -23.68
C THR A 180 -6.31 -31.77 -24.03
N GLU A 181 -5.73 -32.93 -23.71
CA GLU A 181 -6.36 -34.25 -23.91
C GLU A 181 -7.69 -34.40 -23.16
N LYS A 182 -7.81 -33.76 -22.00
CA LYS A 182 -9.03 -33.78 -21.17
C LYS A 182 -10.10 -32.80 -21.67
N MET A 183 -9.77 -31.88 -22.59
CA MET A 183 -10.73 -30.91 -23.10
C MET A 183 -11.64 -31.53 -24.17
N ALA A 184 -12.94 -31.60 -23.87
CA ALA A 184 -13.92 -32.16 -24.79
C ALA A 184 -14.02 -31.32 -26.07
N GLY A 185 -13.83 -31.97 -27.22
CA GLY A 185 -13.97 -31.36 -28.54
C GLY A 185 -12.76 -30.53 -29.00
N VAL A 186 -11.61 -30.62 -28.32
CA VAL A 186 -10.35 -29.98 -28.73
C VAL A 186 -9.43 -31.03 -29.37
N ALA A 187 -8.80 -30.71 -30.50
CA ALA A 187 -7.86 -31.62 -31.17
C ALA A 187 -6.41 -31.32 -30.72
N LEU A 188 -5.83 -32.17 -29.87
CA LEU A 188 -4.42 -32.06 -29.50
C LEU A 188 -3.51 -32.47 -30.67
N ARG A 189 -2.57 -31.60 -31.02
CA ARG A 189 -1.38 -31.93 -31.81
C ARG A 189 -0.17 -32.00 -30.87
N GLY A 190 0.27 -33.21 -30.58
CA GLY A 190 1.44 -33.46 -29.74
C GLY A 190 2.75 -33.17 -30.47
N TYR A 191 3.68 -32.51 -29.78
CA TYR A 191 5.03 -32.26 -30.25
C TYR A 191 6.06 -32.94 -29.34
N GLU A 192 7.22 -33.28 -29.91
CA GLU A 192 8.36 -33.80 -29.14
C GLU A 192 9.10 -32.65 -28.42
N GLN A 193 9.19 -31.48 -29.07
CA GLN A 193 9.77 -30.26 -28.53
C GLN A 193 8.76 -29.10 -28.66
N ILE A 194 8.64 -28.27 -27.62
CA ILE A 194 7.64 -27.22 -27.55
C ILE A 194 7.87 -26.09 -28.55
N ASP A 195 9.12 -25.83 -28.91
CA ASP A 195 9.52 -24.79 -29.84
C ASP A 195 8.83 -24.99 -31.20
N GLN A 196 8.73 -26.24 -31.65
CA GLN A 196 8.02 -26.61 -32.85
C GLN A 196 6.52 -26.30 -32.76
N ALA A 197 5.90 -26.43 -31.59
CA ALA A 197 4.51 -26.04 -31.39
C ALA A 197 4.32 -24.53 -31.58
N PHE A 198 5.19 -23.71 -30.99
CA PHE A 198 5.15 -22.26 -31.15
C PHE A 198 5.49 -21.81 -32.59
N LEU A 199 6.41 -22.47 -33.27
CA LEU A 199 6.71 -22.21 -34.68
C LEU A 199 5.52 -22.55 -35.58
N ASP A 200 4.83 -23.66 -35.35
CA ASP A 200 3.61 -24.02 -36.07
C ASP A 200 2.49 -23.01 -35.79
N LEU A 201 2.39 -22.48 -34.56
CA LEU A 201 1.45 -21.40 -34.22
C LEU A 201 1.77 -20.08 -34.95
N ILE A 202 3.04 -19.67 -34.96
CA ILE A 202 3.51 -18.46 -35.67
C ILE A 202 3.20 -18.58 -37.17
N ASN A 203 3.38 -19.78 -37.73
CA ASN A 203 3.08 -20.08 -39.12
C ASN A 203 1.59 -20.40 -39.37
N GLN A 204 0.73 -20.23 -38.36
CA GLN A 204 -0.72 -20.45 -38.41
C GLN A 204 -1.12 -21.85 -38.93
N GLN A 205 -0.32 -22.87 -38.61
CA GLN A 205 -0.60 -24.28 -38.91
C GLN A 205 -1.45 -24.96 -37.82
N ILE A 206 -1.55 -24.33 -36.65
CA ILE A 206 -2.44 -24.67 -35.54
C ILE A 206 -3.13 -23.41 -35.02
N ASP A 207 -4.23 -23.58 -34.29
CA ASP A 207 -5.06 -22.45 -33.83
C ASP A 207 -4.53 -21.82 -32.53
N ALA A 208 -3.97 -22.63 -31.65
CA ALA A 208 -3.45 -22.22 -30.35
C ALA A 208 -2.36 -23.18 -29.86
N VAL A 209 -1.59 -22.76 -28.86
CA VAL A 209 -0.70 -23.61 -28.04
C VAL A 209 -1.15 -23.50 -26.59
N ILE A 210 -1.16 -24.61 -25.87
CA ILE A 210 -1.27 -24.61 -24.40
C ILE A 210 0.07 -25.02 -23.83
N ALA A 211 0.63 -24.16 -22.99
CA ALA A 211 1.88 -24.40 -22.28
C ALA A 211 1.93 -23.56 -21.00
N ASP A 212 2.96 -23.79 -20.19
CA ASP A 212 3.17 -23.10 -18.93
C ASP A 212 3.15 -21.57 -19.12
N ASN A 213 2.44 -20.83 -18.26
CA ASN A 213 2.32 -19.38 -18.34
C ASN A 213 3.65 -18.63 -18.56
N PRO A 214 4.71 -18.88 -17.76
CA PRO A 214 5.99 -18.19 -17.98
C PRO A 214 6.64 -18.54 -19.32
N LEU A 215 6.42 -19.76 -19.84
CA LEU A 215 6.93 -20.17 -21.14
C LEU A 215 6.20 -19.45 -22.27
N VAL A 216 4.87 -19.35 -22.19
CA VAL A 216 4.08 -18.53 -23.11
C VAL A 216 4.58 -17.08 -23.08
N GLY A 217 4.82 -16.51 -21.90
CA GLY A 217 5.40 -15.18 -21.72
C GLY A 217 6.76 -15.03 -22.42
N GLY A 218 7.66 -16.00 -22.28
CA GLY A 218 8.96 -16.02 -22.95
C GLY A 218 8.86 -15.99 -24.48
N TYR A 219 8.01 -16.85 -25.06
CA TYR A 219 7.78 -16.89 -26.50
C TYR A 219 7.08 -15.63 -27.03
N VAL A 220 6.14 -15.06 -26.27
CA VAL A 220 5.54 -13.75 -26.59
C VAL A 220 6.61 -12.65 -26.57
N GLY A 221 7.52 -12.65 -25.61
CA GLY A 221 8.63 -11.70 -25.55
C GLY A 221 9.60 -11.83 -26.73
N GLN A 222 9.83 -13.05 -27.22
CA GLN A 222 10.66 -13.30 -28.40
C GLN A 222 9.96 -12.94 -29.71
N TYR A 223 8.64 -13.12 -29.79
CA TYR A 223 7.84 -12.92 -31.00
C TYR A 223 6.59 -12.05 -30.76
N PRO A 224 6.75 -10.81 -30.24
CA PRO A 224 5.63 -9.98 -29.78
C PRO A 224 4.67 -9.56 -30.89
N ASP A 225 5.17 -9.45 -32.12
CA ASP A 225 4.37 -9.09 -33.31
C ASP A 225 3.71 -10.31 -33.98
N LYS A 226 3.85 -11.52 -33.43
CA LYS A 226 3.38 -12.78 -34.04
C LYS A 226 2.42 -13.55 -33.15
N ILE A 227 2.67 -13.63 -31.85
CA ILE A 227 1.85 -14.38 -30.91
C ILE A 227 1.54 -13.57 -29.65
N LYS A 228 0.47 -13.94 -28.96
CA LYS A 228 0.02 -13.35 -27.68
C LYS A 228 -0.57 -14.43 -26.78
N GLY A 229 -0.47 -14.23 -25.46
CA GLY A 229 -1.24 -14.99 -24.47
C GLY A 229 -2.70 -14.53 -24.43
N VAL A 230 -3.63 -15.44 -24.13
CA VAL A 230 -5.07 -15.14 -23.98
C VAL A 230 -5.69 -15.86 -22.79
N GLY A 231 -6.57 -15.15 -22.08
CA GLY A 231 -7.27 -15.64 -20.91
C GLY A 231 -6.40 -15.68 -19.64
N GLU A 232 -6.98 -16.19 -18.57
CA GLU A 232 -6.29 -16.49 -17.32
C GLU A 232 -5.61 -17.87 -17.39
N PRO A 233 -4.59 -18.14 -16.56
CA PRO A 233 -4.06 -19.49 -16.39
C PRO A 233 -5.19 -20.50 -16.08
N LEU A 234 -5.17 -21.62 -16.79
CA LEU A 234 -6.21 -22.66 -16.76
C LEU A 234 -6.07 -23.61 -15.57
N THR A 235 -4.91 -23.61 -14.92
CA THR A 235 -4.57 -24.46 -13.79
C THR A 235 -3.78 -23.68 -12.76
N ASP A 236 -3.85 -24.14 -11.50
CA ASP A 236 -2.99 -23.72 -10.41
C ASP A 236 -2.04 -24.88 -10.12
N GLU A 237 -0.80 -24.78 -10.60
CA GLU A 237 0.15 -25.90 -10.55
C GLU A 237 1.57 -25.40 -10.37
N TYR A 238 2.32 -26.06 -9.48
CA TYR A 238 3.59 -25.56 -8.98
C TYR A 238 4.77 -26.38 -9.49
N TYR A 239 5.88 -25.71 -9.81
CA TYR A 239 7.14 -26.38 -10.07
C TYR A 239 7.79 -26.86 -8.76
N GLY A 240 8.46 -28.00 -8.86
CA GLY A 240 9.31 -28.55 -7.82
C GLY A 240 10.54 -29.22 -8.43
N ILE A 241 11.60 -29.34 -7.63
CA ILE A 241 12.81 -30.08 -8.00
C ILE A 241 12.52 -31.55 -7.70
N ALA A 242 12.51 -32.38 -8.74
CA ALA A 242 12.32 -33.81 -8.57
C ALA A 242 13.61 -34.43 -8.01
N VAL A 243 13.48 -35.27 -7.00
CA VAL A 243 14.56 -36.01 -6.34
C VAL A 243 14.24 -37.49 -6.48
N LYS A 244 15.27 -38.31 -6.75
CA LYS A 244 15.08 -39.77 -6.79
C LYS A 244 14.47 -40.27 -5.47
N LYS A 245 13.59 -41.26 -5.55
CA LYS A 245 12.94 -41.84 -4.36
C LYS A 245 13.94 -42.33 -3.33
N ASN A 246 13.60 -42.16 -2.06
CA ASN A 246 14.36 -42.65 -0.91
C ASN A 246 15.76 -42.01 -0.77
N ALA A 247 15.92 -40.76 -1.21
CA ALA A 247 17.15 -39.96 -1.01
C ALA A 247 16.90 -38.75 -0.08
N PRO A 248 16.52 -38.97 1.20
CA PRO A 248 16.13 -37.91 2.12
C PRO A 248 17.25 -36.90 2.39
N GLU A 249 18.51 -37.31 2.30
CA GLU A 249 19.66 -36.42 2.44
C GLU A 249 19.77 -35.39 1.30
N ILE A 250 19.45 -35.80 0.07
CA ILE A 250 19.48 -34.92 -1.11
C ILE A 250 18.30 -33.97 -1.08
N LEU A 251 17.11 -34.50 -0.80
CA LEU A 251 15.89 -33.70 -0.69
C LEU A 251 16.01 -32.66 0.43
N SER A 252 16.52 -33.05 1.60
CA SER A 252 16.74 -32.14 2.72
C SER A 252 17.75 -31.04 2.36
N ALA A 253 18.87 -31.38 1.71
CA ALA A 253 19.84 -30.38 1.27
C ALA A 253 19.23 -29.38 0.27
N ILE A 254 18.44 -29.86 -0.69
CA ILE A 254 17.73 -29.01 -1.65
C ILE A 254 16.72 -28.09 -0.94
N ASN A 255 15.88 -28.61 -0.04
CA ASN A 255 14.89 -27.78 0.67
C ASN A 255 15.52 -26.76 1.62
N VAL A 256 16.63 -27.11 2.28
CA VAL A 256 17.40 -26.15 3.10
C VAL A 256 17.94 -25.03 2.23
N GLY A 257 18.58 -25.35 1.10
CA GLY A 257 19.11 -24.35 0.18
C GLY A 257 17.99 -23.50 -0.43
N LEU A 258 16.90 -24.12 -0.88
CA LEU A 258 15.74 -23.44 -1.45
C LEU A 258 15.11 -22.47 -0.45
N LYS A 259 14.95 -22.88 0.81
CA LYS A 259 14.47 -22.00 1.88
C LYS A 259 15.40 -20.81 2.12
N THR A 260 16.72 -21.00 2.06
CA THR A 260 17.69 -19.91 2.19
C THR A 260 17.63 -18.95 0.99
N VAL A 261 17.56 -19.47 -0.23
CA VAL A 261 17.45 -18.68 -1.47
C VAL A 261 16.15 -17.87 -1.48
N LEU A 262 15.03 -18.47 -1.03
CA LEU A 262 13.75 -17.79 -0.86
C LEU A 262 13.85 -16.67 0.19
N ALA A 263 14.43 -16.95 1.36
CA ALA A 263 14.59 -15.97 2.43
C ALA A 263 15.50 -14.79 2.04
N GLN A 264 16.43 -15.00 1.11
CA GLN A 264 17.35 -13.97 0.61
C GLN A 264 16.78 -13.16 -0.57
N GLY A 265 15.58 -13.48 -1.06
CA GLY A 265 14.97 -12.79 -2.21
C GLY A 265 15.59 -13.16 -3.56
N ILE A 266 16.49 -14.15 -3.61
CA ILE A 266 17.20 -14.53 -4.83
C ILE A 266 16.24 -15.07 -5.90
N ILE A 267 15.17 -15.77 -5.50
CA ILE A 267 14.16 -16.25 -6.46
C ILE A 267 13.56 -15.07 -7.25
N ALA A 268 13.17 -13.98 -6.57
CA ALA A 268 12.65 -12.79 -7.22
C ALA A 268 13.69 -12.10 -8.13
N GLU A 269 14.97 -12.08 -7.74
CA GLU A 269 16.05 -11.59 -8.60
C GLU A 269 16.19 -12.43 -9.87
N LEU A 270 16.11 -13.76 -9.75
CA LEU A 270 16.19 -14.68 -10.87
C LEU A 270 14.95 -14.59 -11.77
N GLU A 271 13.75 -14.42 -11.21
CA GLU A 271 12.52 -14.16 -11.96
C GLU A 271 12.64 -12.88 -12.80
N ASN A 272 13.15 -11.80 -12.19
CA ASN A 272 13.42 -10.54 -12.89
C ASN A 272 14.48 -10.68 -13.99
N LYS A 273 15.52 -11.49 -13.73
CA LYS A 273 16.61 -11.73 -14.69
C LYS A 273 16.15 -12.56 -15.89
N TRP A 274 15.43 -13.65 -15.63
CA TRP A 274 15.18 -14.70 -16.61
C TRP A 274 13.74 -14.71 -17.10
N ILE A 275 12.78 -14.72 -16.19
CA ILE A 275 11.39 -15.04 -16.52
C ILE A 275 10.65 -13.86 -17.12
N LYS A 276 11.13 -12.61 -16.91
CA LYS A 276 10.56 -11.35 -17.46
C LYS A 276 9.06 -11.50 -17.67
N VAL A 277 8.34 -11.64 -16.56
CA VAL A 277 6.88 -11.80 -16.52
C VAL A 277 6.29 -10.87 -17.58
N SER A 278 5.47 -11.46 -18.48
CA SER A 278 4.71 -10.78 -19.52
C SER A 278 4.39 -9.37 -19.08
N ALA A 279 4.85 -8.35 -19.84
CA ALA A 279 4.79 -6.92 -19.53
C ALA A 279 4.12 -6.65 -18.19
N ALA A 280 4.92 -6.44 -17.13
CA ALA A 280 4.44 -6.16 -15.77
C ALA A 280 3.08 -5.47 -15.84
N GLU A 281 2.05 -6.04 -15.19
CA GLU A 281 0.72 -5.44 -15.20
C GLU A 281 0.88 -3.93 -15.03
N PRO A 282 0.28 -3.10 -15.91
CA PRO A 282 0.48 -1.66 -15.85
C PRO A 282 0.29 -1.18 -14.42
N VAL A 283 1.34 -0.57 -13.87
CA VAL A 283 1.37 -0.08 -12.50
C VAL A 283 0.20 0.88 -12.32
N SER A 284 -0.06 1.72 -13.32
CA SER A 284 -1.24 2.57 -13.39
C SER A 284 -2.55 1.78 -13.45
N LEU A 285 -3.46 2.08 -12.53
CA LEU A 285 -4.82 1.54 -12.53
C LEU A 285 -5.65 2.14 -13.67
N VAL A 286 -5.50 3.43 -13.98
CA VAL A 286 -6.22 4.09 -15.06
C VAL A 286 -5.59 3.73 -16.39
N LYS A 287 -6.42 3.28 -17.33
CA LYS A 287 -6.01 2.90 -18.69
C LYS A 287 -6.31 3.98 -19.71
N THR A 288 -7.54 4.51 -19.69
CA THR A 288 -7.98 5.60 -20.56
C THR A 288 -8.99 6.48 -19.85
N VAL A 289 -9.03 7.74 -20.26
CA VAL A 289 -10.01 8.74 -19.87
C VAL A 289 -10.52 9.37 -21.16
N GLU A 290 -11.81 9.22 -21.43
CA GLU A 290 -12.40 9.54 -22.72
C GLU A 290 -13.56 10.51 -22.57
N LYS A 291 -13.59 11.53 -23.42
CA LYS A 291 -14.76 12.38 -23.61
C LYS A 291 -15.76 11.64 -24.50
N VAL A 292 -16.90 11.24 -23.94
CA VAL A 292 -18.01 10.68 -24.73
C VAL A 292 -18.82 11.80 -25.36
N ASP A 293 -19.14 12.83 -24.57
CA ASP A 293 -19.74 14.09 -24.99
C ASP A 293 -19.38 15.20 -23.99
N ASP A 294 -19.91 16.42 -24.17
CA ASP A 294 -19.59 17.58 -23.30
C ASP A 294 -19.94 17.38 -21.81
N TYR A 295 -20.78 16.41 -21.48
CA TYR A 295 -21.21 16.12 -20.11
C TYR A 295 -21.14 14.63 -19.79
N THR A 296 -20.33 13.86 -20.51
CA THR A 296 -20.14 12.42 -20.26
C THR A 296 -18.65 12.06 -20.37
N VAL A 297 -18.09 11.54 -19.28
CA VAL A 297 -16.69 11.10 -19.20
C VAL A 297 -16.66 9.60 -18.93
N LYS A 298 -15.90 8.84 -19.71
CA LYS A 298 -15.66 7.42 -19.49
C LYS A 298 -14.23 7.22 -18.99
N ILE A 299 -14.08 6.44 -17.92
CA ILE A 299 -12.79 6.00 -17.39
C ILE A 299 -12.72 4.48 -17.51
N THR A 300 -11.68 3.98 -18.17
CA THR A 300 -11.38 2.54 -18.23
C THR A 300 -10.16 2.26 -17.38
N LEU A 301 -10.21 1.17 -16.61
CA LEU A 301 -9.14 0.71 -15.72
C LEU A 301 -8.42 -0.50 -16.33
N ASN A 302 -7.13 -0.65 -16.00
CA ASN A 302 -6.34 -1.83 -16.38
C ASN A 302 -6.75 -3.08 -15.61
N ARG A 303 -7.32 -2.91 -14.41
CA ARG A 303 -7.78 -3.98 -13.51
C ARG A 303 -9.01 -3.52 -12.73
N PRO A 304 -9.86 -4.44 -12.22
CA PRO A 304 -11.01 -4.08 -11.40
C PRO A 304 -10.58 -3.32 -10.14
N ASP A 305 -11.42 -2.37 -9.70
CA ASP A 305 -11.25 -1.71 -8.40
C ASP A 305 -12.60 -1.46 -7.72
N VAL A 306 -12.85 -2.25 -6.68
CA VAL A 306 -14.01 -2.20 -5.79
C VAL A 306 -14.13 -0.89 -4.99
N ALA A 307 -13.02 -0.19 -4.76
CA ALA A 307 -12.96 1.05 -4.01
C ALA A 307 -12.84 2.29 -4.90
N PHE A 308 -12.97 2.15 -6.23
CA PHE A 308 -12.73 3.25 -7.18
C PHE A 308 -13.55 4.52 -6.87
N LEU A 309 -14.85 4.37 -6.56
CA LEU A 309 -15.70 5.51 -6.20
C LEU A 309 -15.29 6.16 -4.87
N TYR A 310 -14.86 5.36 -3.91
CA TYR A 310 -14.37 5.87 -2.63
C TYR A 310 -13.11 6.71 -2.83
N LYS A 311 -12.19 6.22 -3.66
CA LYS A 311 -10.98 6.93 -4.04
C LYS A 311 -11.33 8.24 -4.73
N LEU A 312 -12.21 8.23 -5.75
CA LEU A 312 -12.66 9.44 -6.45
C LEU A 312 -13.41 10.45 -5.59
N ALA A 313 -13.99 10.02 -4.46
CA ALA A 313 -14.62 10.91 -3.48
C ALA A 313 -13.62 11.63 -2.58
N PHE A 314 -12.35 11.23 -2.60
CA PHE A 314 -11.31 11.84 -1.79
C PHE A 314 -10.95 13.25 -2.28
N GLY A 315 -10.63 14.14 -1.33
CA GLY A 315 -10.48 15.57 -1.58
C GLY A 315 -9.38 15.94 -2.60
N SER A 316 -8.32 15.14 -2.69
CA SER A 316 -7.26 15.37 -3.69
C SER A 316 -7.71 15.18 -5.13
N PHE A 317 -8.87 14.55 -5.37
CA PHE A 317 -9.46 14.43 -6.71
C PHE A 317 -10.63 15.38 -6.93
N ALA A 318 -10.71 16.47 -6.15
CA ALA A 318 -11.63 17.56 -6.42
C ALA A 318 -11.23 18.32 -7.70
N ILE A 319 -12.22 18.66 -8.52
CA ILE A 319 -11.99 19.30 -9.81
C ILE A 319 -11.71 20.79 -9.62
N GLN A 320 -10.60 21.26 -10.17
CA GLN A 320 -10.17 22.65 -10.14
C GLN A 320 -10.34 23.29 -11.53
N SER A 321 -10.46 24.62 -11.58
CA SER A 321 -10.62 25.34 -12.85
C SER A 321 -9.38 25.20 -13.74
N PRO A 322 -9.52 24.65 -14.98
CA PRO A 322 -8.42 24.62 -15.94
C PRO A 322 -7.87 26.00 -16.26
N ALA A 323 -8.75 27.01 -16.37
CA ALA A 323 -8.34 28.38 -16.68
C ALA A 323 -7.47 28.97 -15.55
N GLN A 324 -7.82 28.68 -14.30
CA GLN A 324 -7.03 29.12 -13.15
C GLN A 324 -5.70 28.37 -13.09
N ILE A 325 -5.67 27.05 -13.28
CA ILE A 325 -4.43 26.26 -13.32
C ILE A 325 -3.50 26.80 -14.42
N GLN A 326 -4.01 26.97 -15.63
CA GLN A 326 -3.23 27.45 -16.79
C GLN A 326 -2.69 28.86 -16.58
N LYS A 327 -3.45 29.75 -15.94
CA LYS A 327 -3.00 31.11 -15.62
C LYS A 327 -1.73 31.13 -14.78
N TYR A 328 -1.52 30.13 -13.93
CA TYR A 328 -0.34 29.97 -13.08
C TYR A 328 0.56 28.80 -13.54
N GLU A 329 0.34 28.30 -14.76
CA GLU A 329 1.09 27.20 -15.36
C GLU A 329 1.06 25.86 -14.59
N GLY A 330 0.20 25.73 -13.57
CA GLY A 330 0.15 24.54 -12.70
C GLY A 330 1.05 24.58 -11.48
N GLY A 331 1.72 25.71 -11.22
CA GLY A 331 2.59 25.93 -10.07
C GLY A 331 2.55 27.39 -9.59
N GLY A 332 3.69 27.93 -9.15
CA GLY A 332 3.82 29.33 -8.76
C GLY A 332 2.88 29.71 -7.60
N ASP A 333 2.07 30.76 -7.78
CA ASP A 333 1.09 31.19 -6.77
C ASP A 333 -0.27 30.46 -6.87
N PHE A 334 -0.40 29.42 -7.70
CA PHE A 334 -1.66 28.66 -7.84
C PHE A 334 -2.20 28.15 -6.50
N PHE A 335 -1.32 27.60 -5.66
CA PHE A 335 -1.66 27.07 -4.34
C PHE A 335 -2.28 28.11 -3.38
N LYS A 336 -2.17 29.41 -3.68
CA LYS A 336 -2.82 30.52 -2.93
C LYS A 336 -4.06 31.07 -3.60
N ASN A 337 -4.31 30.69 -4.86
CA ASN A 337 -5.35 31.26 -5.71
C ASN A 337 -6.27 30.15 -6.27
N PRO A 338 -6.94 29.35 -5.42
CA PRO A 338 -7.81 28.28 -5.89
C PRO A 338 -9.07 28.82 -6.59
N SER A 339 -9.57 28.04 -7.53
CA SER A 339 -10.87 28.25 -8.19
C SER A 339 -11.52 26.88 -8.38
N GLY A 340 -12.63 26.64 -7.68
CA GLY A 340 -13.39 25.40 -7.72
C GLY A 340 -14.86 25.64 -8.04
N THR A 341 -15.70 24.63 -7.84
CA THR A 341 -17.15 24.69 -8.03
C THR A 341 -17.94 24.76 -6.72
N GLY A 342 -17.25 24.68 -5.59
CA GLY A 342 -17.83 24.49 -4.26
C GLY A 342 -18.59 25.69 -3.73
N PRO A 343 -19.28 25.51 -2.58
CA PRO A 343 -20.21 26.48 -2.01
C PRO A 343 -19.56 27.77 -1.50
N PHE A 344 -18.26 27.75 -1.22
CA PHE A 344 -17.51 28.90 -0.72
C PHE A 344 -16.29 29.20 -1.60
N LYS A 345 -15.84 30.45 -1.59
CA LYS A 345 -14.61 30.92 -2.23
C LYS A 345 -13.63 31.39 -1.19
N LEU A 346 -12.34 31.24 -1.46
CA LEU A 346 -11.30 31.89 -0.68
C LEU A 346 -11.42 33.42 -0.82
N GLU A 347 -11.51 34.13 0.30
CA GLU A 347 -11.45 35.59 0.35
C GLU A 347 -10.09 36.06 0.85
N GLU A 348 -9.58 35.45 1.92
CA GLU A 348 -8.32 35.82 2.54
C GLU A 348 -7.66 34.60 3.20
N TRP A 349 -6.34 34.53 3.12
CA TRP A 349 -5.52 33.61 3.90
C TRP A 349 -4.36 34.37 4.53
N VAL A 350 -4.34 34.37 5.86
CA VAL A 350 -3.23 34.86 6.68
C VAL A 350 -2.53 33.65 7.31
N PRO A 351 -1.32 33.29 6.83
CA PRO A 351 -0.60 32.10 7.28
C PRO A 351 -0.49 31.98 8.80
N ASP A 352 -0.59 30.75 9.30
CA ASP A 352 -0.56 30.36 10.72
C ASP A 352 -1.61 31.06 11.60
N THR A 353 -2.58 31.77 11.00
CA THR A 353 -3.51 32.63 11.73
C THR A 353 -4.95 32.32 11.35
N THR A 354 -5.38 32.68 10.14
CA THR A 354 -6.78 32.59 9.73
C THR A 354 -6.95 32.38 8.24
N ILE A 355 -7.98 31.64 7.86
CA ILE A 355 -8.51 31.58 6.50
C ILE A 355 -9.96 32.04 6.53
N LYS A 356 -10.33 32.94 5.62
CA LYS A 356 -11.70 33.43 5.47
C LYS A 356 -12.25 33.01 4.11
N LEU A 357 -13.41 32.35 4.17
CA LEU A 357 -14.18 31.97 2.99
C LEU A 357 -15.51 32.74 2.95
N VAL A 358 -15.99 33.02 1.73
CA VAL A 358 -17.28 33.68 1.48
C VAL A 358 -18.14 32.86 0.53
N PRO A 359 -19.47 32.89 0.63
CA PRO A 359 -20.35 32.12 -0.25
C PRO A 359 -20.14 32.42 -1.73
N PHE A 360 -20.22 31.38 -2.56
CA PHE A 360 -20.26 31.52 -4.01
C PHE A 360 -21.71 31.77 -4.47
N ALA A 361 -21.98 32.96 -4.99
CA ALA A 361 -23.33 33.38 -5.36
C ALA A 361 -23.99 32.48 -6.43
N ASP A 362 -23.18 31.97 -7.36
CA ASP A 362 -23.61 31.10 -8.47
C ASP A 362 -23.43 29.60 -8.16
N TYR A 363 -23.26 29.25 -6.88
CA TYR A 363 -23.18 27.85 -6.47
C TYR A 363 -24.42 27.07 -6.95
N TRP A 364 -24.15 25.93 -7.59
CA TRP A 364 -25.14 25.10 -8.26
C TRP A 364 -26.03 24.32 -7.29
N GLY A 365 -25.51 24.01 -6.10
CA GLY A 365 -26.20 23.25 -5.06
C GLY A 365 -26.96 24.12 -4.06
N THR A 366 -27.18 23.57 -2.86
CA THR A 366 -27.82 24.31 -1.76
C THR A 366 -26.91 25.44 -1.28
N LYS A 367 -27.36 26.68 -1.44
CA LYS A 367 -26.58 27.86 -1.05
C LYS A 367 -26.42 27.94 0.46
N PRO A 368 -25.20 28.22 0.97
CA PRO A 368 -24.98 28.45 2.39
C PRO A 368 -25.84 29.60 2.92
N THR A 369 -26.30 29.49 4.17
CA THR A 369 -26.96 30.60 4.87
C THR A 369 -25.97 31.56 5.53
N LEU A 370 -24.76 31.07 5.80
CA LEU A 370 -23.63 31.86 6.32
C LEU A 370 -23.19 32.91 5.30
N LYS A 371 -22.76 34.07 5.79
CA LYS A 371 -22.08 35.11 5.00
C LYS A 371 -20.57 34.94 4.94
N SER A 372 -19.98 34.23 5.91
CA SER A 372 -18.57 33.82 5.85
C SER A 372 -18.29 32.63 6.75
N VAL A 373 -17.23 31.90 6.43
CA VAL A 373 -16.59 30.89 7.28
C VAL A 373 -15.19 31.39 7.61
N VAL A 374 -14.79 31.29 8.87
CA VAL A 374 -13.42 31.61 9.30
C VAL A 374 -12.80 30.38 9.93
N TYR A 375 -11.73 29.86 9.35
CA TYR A 375 -10.86 28.90 10.03
C TYR A 375 -9.81 29.68 10.83
N ARG A 376 -9.59 29.29 12.09
CA ARG A 376 -8.59 29.90 12.99
C ARG A 376 -7.63 28.84 13.51
N VAL A 377 -6.33 29.12 13.44
CA VAL A 377 -5.30 28.18 13.90
C VAL A 377 -5.06 28.36 15.39
N ILE A 378 -5.24 27.28 16.15
CA ILE A 378 -4.98 27.22 17.60
C ILE A 378 -4.37 25.84 17.89
N LYS A 379 -3.05 25.80 18.02
CA LYS A 379 -2.25 24.55 18.06
C LYS A 379 -2.62 23.65 19.25
N GLU A 380 -2.69 24.23 20.45
CA GLU A 380 -2.93 23.48 21.68
C GLU A 380 -4.41 23.10 21.86
N ALA A 381 -4.69 21.80 22.02
CA ALA A 381 -6.06 21.30 22.16
C ALA A 381 -6.82 21.85 23.39
N PRO A 382 -6.22 21.95 24.59
CA PRO A 382 -6.89 22.57 25.73
C PRO A 382 -7.21 24.06 25.51
N ALA A 383 -6.35 24.79 24.77
CA ALA A 383 -6.58 26.19 24.45
C ALA A 383 -7.78 26.36 23.50
N ARG A 384 -7.98 25.44 22.55
CA ARG A 384 -9.18 25.43 21.69
C ARG A 384 -10.46 25.32 22.51
N LEU A 385 -10.51 24.44 23.51
CA LEU A 385 -11.69 24.31 24.36
C LEU A 385 -11.96 25.59 25.17
N LEU A 386 -10.92 26.20 25.73
CA LEU A 386 -11.06 27.46 26.46
C LEU A 386 -11.62 28.59 25.58
N GLU A 387 -11.17 28.69 24.32
CA GLU A 387 -11.67 29.67 23.35
C GLU A 387 -13.13 29.38 22.96
N LEU A 388 -13.50 28.10 22.81
CA LEU A 388 -14.88 27.70 22.56
C LEU A 388 -15.80 28.09 23.71
N GLN A 389 -15.37 27.86 24.96
CA GLN A 389 -16.10 28.22 26.17
C GLN A 389 -16.21 29.74 26.36
N ALA A 390 -15.15 30.48 25.99
CA ALA A 390 -15.17 31.94 25.95
C ALA A 390 -16.06 32.51 24.83
N GLY A 391 -16.46 31.67 23.87
CA GLY A 391 -17.30 32.04 22.74
C GLY A 391 -16.58 32.77 21.62
N THR A 392 -15.24 32.81 21.63
CA THR A 392 -14.40 33.43 20.59
C THR A 392 -14.29 32.57 19.33
N VAL A 393 -14.64 31.28 19.44
CA VAL A 393 -14.83 30.35 18.31
C VAL A 393 -16.18 29.62 18.46
N ASP A 394 -16.69 29.04 17.36
CA ASP A 394 -17.99 28.36 17.32
C ASP A 394 -17.88 26.84 17.31
N ILE A 395 -16.83 26.32 16.69
CA ILE A 395 -16.56 24.88 16.51
C ILE A 395 -15.07 24.66 16.74
N ILE A 396 -14.68 23.56 17.39
CA ILE A 396 -13.30 23.11 17.51
C ILE A 396 -13.19 21.64 17.13
N ASP A 397 -12.14 21.31 16.38
CA ASP A 397 -11.76 19.91 16.12
C ASP A 397 -10.73 19.40 17.14
N ASN A 398 -10.58 18.08 17.20
CA ASN A 398 -9.60 17.34 17.98
C ASN A 398 -9.62 17.77 19.45
N VAL A 399 -10.79 17.65 20.10
CA VAL A 399 -10.93 17.87 21.55
C VAL A 399 -10.00 16.89 22.28
N ALA A 400 -9.22 17.39 23.24
CA ALA A 400 -8.32 16.54 24.01
C ALA A 400 -9.12 15.46 24.76
N PRO A 401 -8.67 14.19 24.79
CA PRO A 401 -9.38 13.11 25.47
C PRO A 401 -9.82 13.43 26.91
N ASP A 402 -8.93 14.01 27.70
CA ASP A 402 -9.19 14.37 29.11
C ASP A 402 -10.22 15.49 29.27
N ASP A 403 -10.40 16.30 28.22
CA ASP A 403 -11.31 17.45 28.20
C ASP A 403 -12.71 17.09 27.68
N ILE A 404 -12.90 15.92 27.04
CA ILE A 404 -14.20 15.47 26.51
C ILE A 404 -15.28 15.46 27.60
N PRO A 405 -15.06 14.88 28.81
CA PRO A 405 -16.08 14.89 29.86
C PRO A 405 -16.45 16.29 30.33
N ALA A 406 -15.47 17.20 30.41
CA ALA A 406 -15.71 18.60 30.79
C ALA A 406 -16.52 19.33 29.71
N ALA A 407 -16.18 19.15 28.44
CA ALA A 407 -16.93 19.74 27.32
C ALA A 407 -18.36 19.18 27.22
N GLN A 408 -18.58 17.90 27.52
CA GLN A 408 -19.91 17.28 27.57
C GLN A 408 -20.76 17.79 28.74
N ALA A 409 -20.12 18.14 29.86
CA ALA A 409 -20.79 18.70 31.04
C ALA A 409 -21.16 20.19 30.88
N ASP A 410 -20.55 20.90 29.91
CA ASP A 410 -20.83 22.31 29.67
C ASP A 410 -22.23 22.49 29.04
N PRO A 411 -23.17 23.20 29.70
CA PRO A 411 -24.53 23.35 29.21
C PRO A 411 -24.63 24.20 27.94
N ASN A 412 -23.57 24.90 27.51
CA ASN A 412 -23.54 25.72 26.30
C ASN A 412 -22.96 25.00 25.09
N LEU A 413 -22.37 23.81 25.28
CA LEU A 413 -21.70 23.07 24.23
C LEU A 413 -22.49 21.84 23.79
N THR A 414 -22.19 21.39 22.58
CA THR A 414 -22.54 20.08 22.05
C THR A 414 -21.25 19.41 21.64
N VAL A 415 -21.03 18.18 22.13
CA VAL A 415 -19.87 17.37 21.77
C VAL A 415 -20.34 16.21 20.92
N ALA A 416 -19.72 16.04 19.76
CA ALA A 416 -19.98 14.93 18.86
C ALA A 416 -18.73 14.04 18.75
N LEU A 417 -18.92 12.76 19.04
CA LEU A 417 -17.87 11.75 18.93
C LEU A 417 -17.82 11.24 17.50
N ARG A 418 -16.62 11.12 16.93
CA ARG A 418 -16.37 10.48 15.64
C ARG A 418 -16.02 9.00 15.86
N PRO A 419 -16.51 8.08 15.03
CA PRO A 419 -16.06 6.69 15.01
C PRO A 419 -14.53 6.60 14.84
N ALA A 420 -13.93 5.56 15.42
CA ALA A 420 -12.49 5.33 15.38
C ALA A 420 -12.06 4.71 14.04
N PHE A 421 -12.16 5.45 12.94
CA PHE A 421 -11.69 5.03 11.61
C PHE A 421 -10.16 5.19 11.52
N ASN A 422 -9.44 4.56 12.44
CA ASN A 422 -7.99 4.57 12.51
C ASN A 422 -7.46 3.33 13.24
N ILE A 423 -6.16 3.12 13.17
CA ILE A 423 -5.43 2.10 13.91
C ILE A 423 -4.12 2.70 14.43
N GLY A 424 -3.81 2.50 15.71
CA GLY A 424 -2.47 2.60 16.26
C GLY A 424 -1.89 1.21 16.43
N TYR A 425 -0.66 0.99 15.98
CA TYR A 425 0.01 -0.31 16.03
C TYR A 425 1.48 -0.21 16.48
N LEU A 426 1.99 -1.34 16.98
CA LEU A 426 3.42 -1.59 17.13
C LEU A 426 3.88 -2.40 15.92
N GLY A 427 4.62 -1.77 15.02
CA GLY A 427 5.20 -2.39 13.85
C GLY A 427 6.42 -3.23 14.20
N ILE A 428 6.60 -4.34 13.47
CA ILE A 428 7.70 -5.28 13.65
C ILE A 428 8.36 -5.50 12.29
N ASN A 429 9.63 -5.12 12.16
CA ASN A 429 10.36 -5.34 10.93
C ASN A 429 10.98 -6.75 10.91
N ARG A 430 10.40 -7.62 10.09
CA ARG A 430 10.83 -9.03 9.97
C ARG A 430 12.19 -9.22 9.29
N ALA A 431 12.72 -8.21 8.62
CA ALA A 431 14.07 -8.26 8.05
C ALA A 431 15.16 -8.14 9.13
N LYS A 432 14.81 -7.76 10.37
CA LYS A 432 15.74 -7.56 11.48
C LYS A 432 15.67 -8.78 12.43
N PRO A 433 16.71 -9.60 12.57
CA PRO A 433 16.72 -10.64 13.59
C PRO A 433 16.61 -10.04 15.00
N PRO A 434 15.90 -10.68 15.95
CA PRO A 434 15.26 -11.99 15.85
C PRO A 434 13.78 -11.96 15.42
N PHE A 435 13.32 -10.86 14.80
CA PHE A 435 11.92 -10.66 14.44
C PHE A 435 11.50 -11.45 13.19
N ASP A 436 12.44 -12.07 12.47
CA ASP A 436 12.20 -13.06 11.43
C ASP A 436 11.49 -14.31 12.01
N ASN A 437 11.72 -14.63 13.29
CA ASN A 437 11.07 -15.74 13.98
C ASN A 437 9.63 -15.40 14.43
N GLN A 438 8.65 -16.12 13.88
CA GLN A 438 7.22 -15.94 14.22
C GLN A 438 6.91 -16.12 15.71
N GLN A 439 7.59 -17.03 16.40
CA GLN A 439 7.38 -17.25 17.84
C GLN A 439 7.80 -16.03 18.67
N VAL A 440 8.82 -15.29 18.24
CA VAL A 440 9.22 -14.03 18.89
C VAL A 440 8.13 -12.97 18.71
N ARG A 441 7.56 -12.85 17.51
CA ARG A 441 6.48 -11.88 17.23
C ARG A 441 5.20 -12.22 17.99
N GLN A 442 4.82 -13.49 18.05
CA GLN A 442 3.70 -13.97 18.86
C GLN A 442 3.90 -13.71 20.36
N ALA A 443 5.13 -13.90 20.86
CA ALA A 443 5.45 -13.57 22.26
C ALA A 443 5.28 -12.07 22.53
N ILE A 444 5.69 -11.21 21.59
CA ILE A 444 5.48 -9.75 21.68
C ILE A 444 3.98 -9.42 21.69
N ALA A 445 3.16 -10.03 20.83
CA ALA A 445 1.72 -9.82 20.83
C ALA A 445 1.05 -10.18 22.17
N MET A 446 1.45 -11.30 22.78
CA MET A 446 0.98 -11.72 24.10
C MET A 446 1.51 -10.86 25.26
N ALA A 447 2.60 -10.12 25.06
CA ALA A 447 3.24 -9.32 26.11
C ALA A 447 2.50 -8.02 26.39
N ILE A 448 1.76 -7.47 25.40
CA ILE A 448 1.18 -6.14 25.51
C ILE A 448 -0.20 -6.20 26.15
N ASN A 449 -0.38 -5.50 27.27
CA ASN A 449 -1.69 -5.40 27.92
C ASN A 449 -2.52 -4.29 27.31
N LYS A 450 -3.07 -4.54 26.11
CA LYS A 450 -3.83 -3.53 25.35
C LYS A 450 -5.02 -2.96 26.13
N LYS A 451 -5.71 -3.79 26.92
CA LYS A 451 -6.89 -3.38 27.68
C LYS A 451 -6.54 -2.33 28.74
N ASP A 452 -5.51 -2.58 29.54
CA ASP A 452 -5.10 -1.66 30.60
C ASP A 452 -4.45 -0.40 30.00
N LEU A 453 -3.66 -0.54 28.94
CA LEU A 453 -3.09 0.58 28.19
C LEU A 453 -4.19 1.53 27.68
N VAL A 454 -5.19 1.00 26.97
CA VAL A 454 -6.29 1.81 26.43
C VAL A 454 -7.11 2.43 27.56
N THR A 455 -7.44 1.67 28.61
CA THR A 455 -8.20 2.21 29.75
C THR A 455 -7.47 3.34 30.47
N ALA A 456 -6.14 3.29 30.54
CA ALA A 456 -5.35 4.27 31.28
C ALA A 456 -5.01 5.54 30.48
N LEU A 457 -4.85 5.43 29.15
CA LEU A 457 -4.28 6.51 28.33
C LEU A 457 -5.23 7.09 27.26
N TYR A 458 -6.41 6.50 27.09
CA TYR A 458 -7.35 6.86 26.03
C TYR A 458 -8.75 7.16 26.58
N PRO A 459 -9.58 7.91 25.82
CA PRO A 459 -10.94 8.18 26.26
C PRO A 459 -11.77 6.87 26.24
N PRO A 460 -12.88 6.79 27.00
CA PRO A 460 -13.74 5.60 27.05
C PRO A 460 -14.33 5.15 25.69
N THR A 461 -14.21 5.99 24.67
CA THR A 461 -14.67 5.77 23.29
C THR A 461 -13.62 5.07 22.43
N ALA A 462 -12.38 4.96 22.89
CA ALA A 462 -11.35 4.14 22.26
C ALA A 462 -11.55 2.67 22.60
N SER A 463 -11.02 1.78 21.75
CA SER A 463 -11.09 0.34 21.97
C SER A 463 -9.76 -0.36 21.68
N PRO A 464 -9.39 -1.39 22.45
CA PRO A 464 -8.26 -2.27 22.11
C PRO A 464 -8.48 -2.90 20.73
N ALA A 465 -7.48 -2.76 19.86
CA ALA A 465 -7.57 -3.26 18.49
C ALA A 465 -7.20 -4.75 18.42
N LYS A 466 -8.05 -5.53 17.75
CA LYS A 466 -7.85 -6.97 17.48
C LYS A 466 -7.22 -7.23 16.11
N GLY A 467 -7.39 -6.28 15.19
CA GLY A 467 -6.91 -6.34 13.81
C GLY A 467 -6.62 -4.93 13.30
N PHE A 468 -6.16 -4.84 12.06
CA PHE A 468 -5.78 -3.56 11.45
C PHE A 468 -6.99 -2.74 10.96
N ILE A 469 -8.06 -3.42 10.53
CA ILE A 469 -9.29 -2.77 10.09
C ILE A 469 -10.12 -2.42 11.34
N PRO A 470 -10.61 -1.18 11.50
CA PRO A 470 -11.47 -0.80 12.62
C PRO A 470 -12.94 -1.22 12.41
N PRO A 471 -13.73 -1.36 13.49
CA PRO A 471 -15.17 -1.58 13.38
C PRO A 471 -15.86 -0.47 12.57
N GLY A 472 -16.75 -0.87 11.66
CA GLY A 472 -17.51 0.06 10.80
C GLY A 472 -16.90 0.30 9.42
N ILE A 473 -15.73 -0.29 9.14
CA ILE A 473 -15.10 -0.32 7.82
C ILE A 473 -15.31 -1.71 7.18
N PHE A 474 -15.54 -1.73 5.85
CA PHE A 474 -15.72 -2.98 5.12
C PHE A 474 -14.47 -3.88 5.24
N GLY A 475 -14.66 -5.19 5.38
CA GLY A 475 -13.57 -6.16 5.63
C GLY A 475 -13.21 -6.34 7.11
N TYR A 476 -13.85 -5.63 8.04
CA TYR A 476 -13.68 -5.88 9.48
C TYR A 476 -14.20 -7.27 9.88
N SER A 477 -13.33 -8.09 10.47
CA SER A 477 -13.67 -9.44 10.93
C SER A 477 -14.29 -9.45 12.32
N GLN A 478 -15.62 -9.53 12.39
CA GLN A 478 -16.37 -9.58 13.65
C GLN A 478 -15.96 -10.76 14.56
N GLY A 479 -15.58 -11.89 13.96
CA GLY A 479 -15.20 -13.12 14.66
C GLY A 479 -13.73 -13.20 15.09
N LEU A 480 -12.90 -12.22 14.75
CA LEU A 480 -11.47 -12.26 15.07
C LEU A 480 -11.26 -12.17 16.59
N VAL A 481 -10.54 -13.15 17.13
CA VAL A 481 -10.15 -13.22 18.54
C VAL A 481 -8.72 -12.71 18.65
N ASP A 482 -8.47 -11.77 19.55
CA ASP A 482 -7.14 -11.20 19.77
C ASP A 482 -6.24 -12.15 20.56
N TRP A 483 -4.93 -11.91 20.49
CA TRP A 483 -3.96 -12.56 21.35
C TRP A 483 -4.24 -12.24 22.83
N GLU A 484 -4.33 -13.29 23.64
CA GLU A 484 -4.49 -13.17 25.09
C GLU A 484 -3.23 -12.53 25.70
N TYR A 485 -3.40 -11.45 26.48
CA TYR A 485 -2.32 -10.91 27.31
C TYR A 485 -1.84 -11.97 28.31
N ASN A 486 -0.64 -12.51 28.07
CA ASN A 486 -0.08 -13.59 28.86
C ASN A 486 1.46 -13.56 28.86
N PRO A 487 2.08 -12.72 29.72
CA PRO A 487 3.54 -12.60 29.81
C PRO A 487 4.25 -13.91 30.16
N THR A 488 3.59 -14.83 30.86
CA THR A 488 4.15 -16.14 31.20
C THR A 488 4.31 -17.00 29.95
N LYS A 489 3.24 -17.16 29.15
CA LYS A 489 3.31 -17.88 27.87
C LYS A 489 4.27 -17.21 26.89
N ALA A 490 4.31 -15.88 26.87
CA ALA A 490 5.26 -15.13 26.05
C ALA A 490 6.72 -15.48 26.37
N LYS A 491 7.10 -15.58 27.66
CA LYS A 491 8.45 -16.02 28.08
C LYS A 491 8.74 -17.46 27.67
N GLU A 492 7.78 -18.36 27.82
CA GLU A 492 7.93 -19.75 27.39
C GLU A 492 8.16 -19.85 25.88
N LEU A 493 7.46 -19.02 25.10
CA LEU A 493 7.59 -18.98 23.65
C LEU A 493 8.94 -18.37 23.22
N LEU A 494 9.39 -17.31 23.89
CA LEU A 494 10.75 -16.78 23.70
C LEU A 494 11.84 -17.82 24.00
N ALA A 495 11.70 -18.57 25.10
CA ALA A 495 12.64 -19.63 25.45
C ALA A 495 12.70 -20.73 24.38
N LYS A 496 11.54 -21.17 23.85
CA LYS A 496 11.46 -22.13 22.74
C LYS A 496 12.07 -21.58 21.44
N ALA A 497 11.94 -20.28 21.21
CA ALA A 497 12.54 -19.58 20.09
C ALA A 497 14.06 -19.36 20.22
N GLY A 498 14.68 -19.79 21.34
CA GLY A 498 16.12 -19.65 21.58
C GLY A 498 16.52 -18.43 22.42
N PHE A 499 15.55 -17.71 22.99
CA PHE A 499 15.75 -16.48 23.78
C PHE A 499 15.26 -16.63 25.24
N PRO A 500 15.74 -17.60 26.03
CA PRO A 500 15.26 -17.83 27.40
C PRO A 500 15.53 -16.68 28.36
N ASN A 501 16.52 -15.82 28.03
CA ASN A 501 16.86 -14.61 28.78
C ASN A 501 16.43 -13.33 28.05
N GLY A 502 15.63 -13.45 26.99
CA GLY A 502 15.28 -12.35 26.09
C GLY A 502 16.48 -11.80 25.30
N PHE A 503 16.39 -10.54 24.89
CA PHE A 503 17.37 -9.85 24.05
C PHE A 503 17.22 -8.32 24.16
N LYS A 504 18.15 -7.57 23.56
CA LYS A 504 18.09 -6.10 23.47
C LYS A 504 17.69 -5.66 22.07
N THR A 505 16.93 -4.58 21.96
CA THR A 505 16.51 -3.99 20.68
C THR A 505 16.19 -2.50 20.85
N ASN A 506 15.88 -1.80 19.76
CA ASN A 506 15.31 -0.46 19.82
C ASN A 506 13.78 -0.52 19.72
N LEU A 507 13.12 0.44 20.39
CA LEU A 507 11.70 0.77 20.22
C LEU A 507 11.61 2.21 19.71
N TRP A 508 11.21 2.37 18.47
CA TRP A 508 11.05 3.67 17.85
C TRP A 508 9.71 4.26 18.26
N VAL A 509 9.76 5.45 18.87
CA VAL A 509 8.59 6.17 19.36
C VAL A 509 8.45 7.46 18.56
N MET A 510 7.27 7.64 17.96
CA MET A 510 6.98 8.83 17.16
C MET A 510 7.00 10.13 18.00
N PRO A 511 7.54 11.24 17.47
CA PRO A 511 7.72 12.49 18.20
C PRO A 511 6.47 13.39 18.27
N VAL A 512 5.43 13.08 17.48
CA VAL A 512 4.25 13.96 17.29
C VAL A 512 2.96 13.27 17.71
N SER A 513 2.04 14.05 18.27
CA SER A 513 0.68 13.59 18.59
C SER A 513 -0.12 13.35 17.31
N ARG A 514 -0.83 12.22 17.24
CA ARG A 514 -1.72 11.85 16.12
C ARG A 514 -3.01 11.24 16.65
N GLY A 515 -4.05 11.19 15.81
CA GLY A 515 -5.37 10.68 16.19
C GLY A 515 -5.36 9.28 16.82
N TYR A 516 -4.44 8.41 16.43
CA TYR A 516 -4.29 7.05 16.98
C TYR A 516 -3.34 6.94 18.20
N TYR A 517 -2.39 7.88 18.34
CA TYR A 517 -1.48 8.01 19.49
C TYR A 517 -1.43 9.47 19.98
N PRO A 518 -2.41 9.91 20.80
CA PRO A 518 -2.42 11.28 21.31
C PRO A 518 -1.24 11.60 22.23
N ASN A 519 -0.75 10.61 22.98
CA ASN A 519 0.38 10.68 23.92
C ASN A 519 1.42 9.58 23.60
N PRO A 520 2.15 9.68 22.47
CA PRO A 520 3.01 8.59 21.99
C PRO A 520 4.15 8.25 22.96
N ASP A 521 4.67 9.24 23.70
CA ASP A 521 5.70 9.06 24.72
C ASP A 521 5.25 8.14 25.86
N LYS A 522 4.05 8.37 26.40
CA LYS A 522 3.48 7.55 27.48
C LYS A 522 3.15 6.14 27.00
N VAL A 523 2.60 6.02 25.80
CA VAL A 523 2.32 4.71 25.19
C VAL A 523 3.63 3.94 24.97
N GLY A 524 4.67 4.58 24.44
CA GLY A 524 5.99 3.96 24.25
C GLY A 524 6.62 3.46 25.55
N GLN A 525 6.46 4.20 26.66
CA GLN A 525 6.91 3.77 27.99
C GLN A 525 6.16 2.53 28.50
N VAL A 526 4.84 2.46 28.28
CA VAL A 526 4.05 1.27 28.62
C VAL A 526 4.49 0.07 27.80
N LEU A 527 4.64 0.22 26.48
CA LEU A 527 5.14 -0.84 25.60
C LEU A 527 6.53 -1.32 26.00
N GLN A 528 7.45 -0.40 26.33
CA GLN A 528 8.77 -0.74 26.85
C GLN A 528 8.69 -1.54 28.16
N ALA A 529 7.80 -1.18 29.09
CA ALA A 529 7.62 -1.89 30.34
C ALA A 529 7.07 -3.32 30.14
N ASP A 530 6.07 -3.47 29.27
CA ASP A 530 5.47 -4.76 28.91
C ASP A 530 6.49 -5.70 28.23
N LEU A 531 7.28 -5.17 27.28
CA LEU A 531 8.37 -5.92 26.63
C LEU A 531 9.46 -6.32 27.62
N LYS A 532 9.85 -5.42 28.52
CA LYS A 532 10.81 -5.71 29.59
C LYS A 532 10.31 -6.81 30.52
N ALA A 533 9.00 -6.88 30.78
CA ALA A 533 8.41 -7.90 31.63
C ALA A 533 8.63 -9.32 31.10
N ILE A 534 8.81 -9.49 29.78
CA ILE A 534 9.13 -10.77 29.12
C ILE A 534 10.62 -10.95 28.79
N GLY A 535 11.48 -10.01 29.19
CA GLY A 535 12.93 -10.07 28.99
C GLY A 535 13.45 -9.33 27.75
N ILE A 536 12.59 -8.65 27.00
CA ILE A 536 13.02 -7.82 25.86
C ILE A 536 13.36 -6.41 26.38
N GLU A 537 14.64 -6.08 26.46
CA GLU A 537 15.11 -4.77 26.90
C GLU A 537 15.17 -3.81 25.70
N THR A 538 14.31 -2.79 25.68
CA THR A 538 14.27 -1.82 24.57
C THR A 538 14.94 -0.50 24.92
N GLN A 539 15.66 0.10 23.98
CA GLN A 539 16.05 1.51 24.01
C GLN A 539 15.06 2.33 23.19
N ILE A 540 14.51 3.41 23.76
CA ILE A 540 13.64 4.31 23.00
C ILE A 540 14.48 5.15 22.04
N VAL A 541 14.10 5.14 20.77
CA VAL A 541 14.70 5.93 19.68
C VAL A 541 13.63 6.83 19.09
N THR A 542 13.98 8.07 18.74
CA THR A 542 13.08 9.00 18.05
C THR A 542 13.87 9.89 17.10
N TYR A 543 13.18 10.45 16.12
CA TYR A 543 13.72 11.35 15.09
C TYR A 543 12.70 12.46 14.84
N ASP A 544 13.09 13.53 14.15
CA ASP A 544 12.14 14.47 13.54
C ASP A 544 11.13 13.74 12.65
N TRP A 545 9.86 14.18 12.61
CA TRP A 545 8.76 13.39 12.07
C TRP A 545 8.94 12.94 10.60
N GLY A 546 9.38 13.82 9.70
CA GLY A 546 9.66 13.43 8.30
C GLY A 546 10.76 12.37 8.22
N VAL A 547 11.88 12.59 8.93
CA VAL A 547 12.99 11.64 9.00
C VAL A 547 12.56 10.31 9.63
N TYR A 548 11.67 10.35 10.62
CA TYR A 548 11.09 9.16 11.24
C TYR A 548 10.34 8.32 10.20
N LEU A 549 9.45 8.95 9.42
CA LEU A 549 8.67 8.28 8.38
C LEU A 549 9.55 7.68 7.29
N ASP A 550 10.49 8.47 6.74
CA ASP A 550 11.40 8.01 5.67
C ASP A 550 12.21 6.79 6.11
N LYS A 551 12.70 6.80 7.36
CA LYS A 551 13.48 5.70 7.93
C LYS A 551 12.63 4.47 8.22
N VAL A 552 11.41 4.65 8.71
CA VAL A 552 10.47 3.54 8.91
C VAL A 552 10.15 2.91 7.56
N ALA A 553 9.75 3.69 6.55
CA ALA A 553 9.45 3.22 5.20
C ALA A 553 10.65 2.51 4.52
N ALA A 554 11.87 2.96 4.82
CA ALA A 554 13.11 2.32 4.35
C ALA A 554 13.45 1.00 5.07
N GLY A 555 12.72 0.63 6.13
CA GLY A 555 12.98 -0.58 6.91
C GLY A 555 14.16 -0.45 7.89
N ASP A 556 14.49 0.76 8.36
CA ASP A 556 15.57 0.96 9.34
C ASP A 556 15.17 0.51 10.75
N ALA A 557 13.90 0.71 11.13
CA ALA A 557 13.40 0.44 12.47
C ALA A 557 13.17 -1.05 12.74
N GLU A 558 13.47 -1.51 13.95
CA GLU A 558 13.22 -2.89 14.39
C GLU A 558 11.79 -3.06 14.94
N LEU A 559 11.47 -2.30 15.99
CA LEU A 559 10.14 -2.13 16.54
C LEU A 559 9.79 -0.65 16.45
N PHE A 560 8.59 -0.30 15.99
CA PHE A 560 8.22 1.10 15.82
C PHE A 560 6.75 1.36 16.10
N MET A 561 6.44 2.51 16.68
CA MET A 561 5.07 2.98 16.82
C MET A 561 4.67 3.78 15.59
N LEU A 562 3.55 3.41 14.99
CA LEU A 562 2.93 4.19 13.91
C LEU A 562 1.42 3.89 13.88
N GLY A 563 0.70 4.56 13.00
CA GLY A 563 -0.72 4.35 12.85
C GLY A 563 -1.22 4.92 11.55
N TRP A 564 -2.51 4.69 11.31
CA TRP A 564 -3.19 5.04 10.08
C TRP A 564 -4.57 5.61 10.38
N MET A 565 -5.01 6.58 9.60
CA MET A 565 -6.38 7.08 9.60
C MET A 565 -7.00 6.75 8.24
N ALA A 566 -8.26 6.35 8.23
CA ALA A 566 -8.93 6.01 6.99
C ALA A 566 -9.00 7.24 6.08
N ASP A 567 -8.48 7.10 4.86
CA ASP A 567 -8.78 8.00 3.75
C ASP A 567 -10.16 7.67 3.16
N TYR A 568 -10.51 6.37 3.17
CA TYR A 568 -11.81 5.87 2.76
C TYR A 568 -12.18 4.55 3.47
N PRO A 569 -13.49 4.22 3.60
CA PRO A 569 -13.96 3.19 4.52
C PRO A 569 -13.93 1.76 3.92
N ASP A 570 -12.78 1.33 3.40
CA ASP A 570 -12.61 0.01 2.80
C ASP A 570 -11.32 -0.69 3.25
N ALA A 571 -11.33 -2.02 3.30
CA ALA A 571 -10.16 -2.84 3.66
C ALA A 571 -8.92 -2.53 2.83
N THR A 572 -9.12 -2.14 1.56
CA THR A 572 -8.05 -1.73 0.63
C THR A 572 -7.27 -0.50 1.07
N ASN A 573 -7.83 0.33 1.98
CA ASN A 573 -7.12 1.45 2.59
C ASN A 573 -6.44 1.08 3.92
N PHE A 574 -6.46 -0.20 4.29
CA PHE A 574 -5.84 -0.70 5.52
C PHE A 574 -4.89 -1.85 5.19
N VAL A 575 -5.40 -3.09 5.17
CA VAL A 575 -4.55 -4.28 5.13
C VAL A 575 -3.78 -4.41 3.80
N ASP A 576 -4.38 -3.99 2.69
CA ASP A 576 -3.73 -3.95 1.38
C ASP A 576 -2.55 -2.96 1.33
N VAL A 577 -2.65 -1.84 2.05
CA VAL A 577 -1.60 -0.82 2.15
C VAL A 577 -0.37 -1.38 2.87
N PHE A 578 -0.59 -2.06 4.00
CA PHE A 578 0.50 -2.50 4.87
C PHE A 578 1.08 -3.86 4.50
N PHE A 579 0.28 -4.74 3.89
CA PHE A 579 0.63 -6.15 3.70
C PHE A 579 0.37 -6.67 2.27
N GLY A 580 -0.13 -5.81 1.37
CA GLY A 580 -0.31 -6.14 -0.05
C GLY A 580 0.96 -5.98 -0.87
N ALA A 581 0.84 -6.17 -2.19
CA ALA A 581 1.98 -6.16 -3.11
C ALA A 581 2.71 -4.80 -3.20
N GLY A 582 2.00 -3.70 -2.91
CA GLY A 582 2.55 -2.34 -2.92
C GLY A 582 3.06 -1.86 -1.56
N ALA A 583 3.12 -2.74 -0.54
CA ALA A 583 3.61 -2.37 0.78
C ALA A 583 5.09 -1.94 0.73
N ASP A 584 5.43 -0.94 1.52
CA ASP A 584 6.82 -0.50 1.68
C ASP A 584 7.65 -1.46 2.56
N ASN A 585 8.91 -1.10 2.85
CA ASN A 585 9.82 -1.98 3.59
C ASN A 585 9.66 -1.90 5.12
N SER A 586 8.66 -1.18 5.65
CA SER A 586 8.50 -0.93 7.09
C SER A 586 8.41 -2.22 7.91
N PHE A 587 7.69 -3.24 7.39
CA PHE A 587 7.51 -4.52 8.07
C PHE A 587 8.49 -5.62 7.60
N GLY A 588 9.42 -5.28 6.71
CA GLY A 588 10.28 -6.23 6.00
C GLY A 588 9.54 -6.96 4.86
N PRO A 589 10.11 -8.05 4.31
CA PRO A 589 9.50 -8.79 3.21
C PRO A 589 8.06 -9.21 3.51
N THR A 590 7.15 -9.02 2.55
CA THR A 590 5.74 -9.39 2.69
C THR A 590 5.57 -10.92 2.82
N PHE A 591 4.37 -11.34 3.21
CA PHE A 591 3.98 -12.75 3.22
C PHE A 591 3.23 -13.05 1.91
N PRO A 592 3.74 -13.92 1.01
CA PRO A 592 3.07 -14.22 -0.25
C PRO A 592 1.62 -14.67 -0.07
N GLU A 593 1.32 -15.45 0.98
CA GLU A 593 -0.03 -15.90 1.31
C GLU A 593 -0.97 -14.75 1.71
N ILE A 594 -0.46 -13.71 2.40
CA ILE A 594 -1.25 -12.51 2.70
C ILE A 594 -1.43 -11.69 1.43
N VAL A 595 -0.36 -11.45 0.67
CA VAL A 595 -0.39 -10.67 -0.57
C VAL A 595 -1.40 -11.24 -1.55
N GLU A 596 -1.38 -12.55 -1.79
CA GLU A 596 -2.30 -13.20 -2.73
C GLU A 596 -3.75 -13.16 -2.23
N THR A 597 -3.97 -13.37 -0.93
CA THR A 597 -5.31 -13.27 -0.33
C THR A 597 -5.87 -11.85 -0.47
N LEU A 598 -5.05 -10.82 -0.21
CA LEU A 598 -5.45 -9.41 -0.37
C LEU A 598 -5.71 -9.06 -1.84
N ARG A 599 -4.87 -9.52 -2.77
CA ARG A 599 -5.08 -9.35 -4.22
C ARG A 599 -6.43 -9.91 -4.67
N ARG A 600 -6.78 -11.12 -4.21
CA ARG A 600 -8.11 -11.72 -4.44
C ARG A 600 -9.23 -10.86 -3.85
N GLY A 601 -9.05 -10.35 -2.63
CA GLY A 601 -10.03 -9.49 -1.95
C GLY A 601 -10.24 -8.13 -2.64
N ALA A 602 -9.21 -7.55 -3.22
CA ALA A 602 -9.30 -6.29 -3.98
C ALA A 602 -10.01 -6.46 -5.34
N ALA A 603 -9.97 -7.66 -5.93
CA ALA A 603 -10.56 -7.96 -7.23
C ALA A 603 -11.99 -8.52 -7.17
N GLU A 604 -12.44 -9.01 -6.01
CA GLU A 604 -13.77 -9.63 -5.85
C GLU A 604 -14.89 -8.59 -5.72
N ALA A 605 -15.82 -8.57 -6.67
CA ALA A 605 -16.92 -7.61 -6.70
C ALA A 605 -18.12 -8.00 -5.81
N ASP A 606 -18.31 -9.29 -5.51
CA ASP A 606 -19.38 -9.73 -4.62
C ASP A 606 -19.03 -9.44 -3.15
N PRO A 607 -19.78 -8.58 -2.44
CA PRO A 607 -19.40 -8.15 -1.09
C PRO A 607 -19.40 -9.29 -0.07
N VAL A 608 -20.17 -10.36 -0.28
CA VAL A 608 -20.24 -11.50 0.65
C VAL A 608 -19.03 -12.41 0.45
N ALA A 609 -18.66 -12.71 -0.79
CA ALA A 609 -17.44 -13.45 -1.11
C ALA A 609 -16.19 -12.66 -0.67
N ARG A 610 -16.16 -11.36 -0.98
CA ARG A 610 -15.09 -10.44 -0.61
C ARG A 610 -14.86 -10.37 0.91
N GLN A 611 -15.93 -10.28 1.70
CA GLN A 611 -15.80 -10.27 3.16
C GLN A 611 -15.16 -11.56 3.70
N LYS A 612 -15.48 -12.73 3.13
CA LYS A 612 -14.85 -13.99 3.53
C LYS A 612 -13.35 -14.01 3.24
N ILE A 613 -12.93 -13.43 2.11
CA ILE A 613 -11.51 -13.32 1.75
C ILE A 613 -10.78 -12.39 2.73
N TYR A 614 -11.37 -11.26 3.12
CA TYR A 614 -10.77 -10.40 4.15
C TYR A 614 -10.78 -11.04 5.55
N ASP A 615 -11.76 -11.87 5.87
CA ASP A 615 -11.73 -12.67 7.10
C ASP A 615 -10.55 -13.66 7.12
N GLU A 616 -10.26 -14.30 5.98
CA GLU A 616 -9.06 -15.12 5.78
C GLU A 616 -7.77 -14.29 5.92
N ALA A 617 -7.69 -13.14 5.26
CA ALA A 617 -6.52 -12.26 5.34
C ALA A 617 -6.26 -11.75 6.76
N ASN A 618 -7.30 -11.32 7.48
CA ASN A 618 -7.18 -10.85 8.86
C ASN A 618 -6.74 -11.98 9.80
N GLN A 619 -7.19 -13.23 9.57
CA GLN A 619 -6.72 -14.38 10.33
C GLN A 619 -5.23 -14.66 10.06
N LEU A 620 -4.79 -14.60 8.80
CA LEU A 620 -3.37 -14.75 8.44
C LEU A 620 -2.50 -13.67 9.08
N ILE A 621 -2.91 -12.39 9.01
CA ILE A 621 -2.22 -11.27 9.65
C ILE A 621 -2.14 -11.49 11.17
N HIS A 622 -3.23 -11.94 11.80
CA HIS A 622 -3.25 -12.26 13.22
C HIS A 622 -2.25 -13.38 13.57
N ASP A 623 -2.22 -14.47 12.81
CA ASP A 623 -1.41 -15.65 13.13
C ASP A 623 0.09 -15.45 12.87
N LEU A 624 0.40 -14.72 11.80
CA LEU A 624 1.77 -14.44 11.36
C LEU A 624 2.39 -13.23 12.08
N VAL A 625 1.57 -12.38 12.70
CA VAL A 625 1.95 -11.20 13.51
C VAL A 625 3.02 -10.34 12.80
N PRO A 626 2.75 -9.76 11.60
CA PRO A 626 3.66 -8.78 11.00
C PRO A 626 3.74 -7.49 11.82
N ALA A 627 2.71 -7.21 12.63
CA ALA A 627 2.64 -6.10 13.56
C ALA A 627 1.59 -6.41 14.65
N VAL A 628 1.62 -5.69 15.76
CA VAL A 628 0.64 -5.82 16.84
C VAL A 628 -0.34 -4.64 16.78
N PRO A 629 -1.63 -4.86 16.44
CA PRO A 629 -2.63 -3.81 16.52
C PRO A 629 -2.85 -3.44 17.99
N ILE A 630 -2.84 -2.15 18.33
CA ILE A 630 -2.93 -1.68 19.74
C ILE A 630 -4.30 -1.08 20.04
N VAL A 631 -4.73 -0.10 19.25
CA VAL A 631 -5.92 0.72 19.59
C VAL A 631 -6.60 1.30 18.35
N HIS A 632 -7.94 1.34 18.39
CA HIS A 632 -8.74 2.24 17.55
C HIS A 632 -9.19 3.40 18.44
N ASN A 633 -8.74 4.63 18.15
CA ASN A 633 -9.06 5.80 18.97
C ASN A 633 -10.15 6.66 18.33
N ALA A 634 -11.24 6.89 19.05
CA ALA A 634 -12.25 7.85 18.63
C ALA A 634 -11.78 9.29 18.90
N SER A 635 -12.08 10.21 17.99
CA SER A 635 -11.89 11.66 18.20
C SER A 635 -13.21 12.36 18.47
N ALA A 636 -13.17 13.64 18.82
CA ALA A 636 -14.36 14.41 19.11
C ALA A 636 -14.25 15.84 18.57
N VAL A 637 -15.40 16.36 18.12
CA VAL A 637 -15.62 17.76 17.78
C VAL A 637 -16.51 18.36 18.86
N ALA A 638 -16.21 19.58 19.30
CA ALA A 638 -17.09 20.35 20.17
C ALA A 638 -17.55 21.63 19.47
N MET A 639 -18.78 22.04 19.73
CA MET A 639 -19.36 23.25 19.14
C MET A 639 -20.31 23.92 20.13
N LYS A 640 -20.56 25.22 19.95
CA LYS A 640 -21.59 25.92 20.71
C LYS A 640 -22.97 25.37 20.34
N LYS A 641 -23.91 25.33 21.28
CA LYS A 641 -25.31 24.92 21.03
C LYS A 641 -26.03 25.78 20.01
N THR A 642 -25.55 26.99 19.75
CA THR A 642 -26.05 27.89 18.71
C THR A 642 -25.71 27.41 17.30
N VAL A 643 -24.73 26.52 17.15
CA VAL A 643 -24.38 25.90 15.85
C VAL A 643 -25.41 24.83 15.52
N LYS A 644 -26.00 24.93 14.33
CA LYS A 644 -26.96 23.96 13.76
C LYS A 644 -26.43 23.42 12.44
N GLY A 645 -26.86 22.22 12.06
CA GLY A 645 -26.54 21.62 10.75
C GLY A 645 -25.10 21.11 10.61
N PHE A 646 -24.28 21.17 11.66
CA PHE A 646 -22.95 20.58 11.63
C PHE A 646 -23.02 19.06 11.75
N LEU A 647 -22.37 18.36 10.81
CA LEU A 647 -22.39 16.91 10.67
C LEU A 647 -20.94 16.39 10.69
N PRO A 648 -20.42 15.96 11.85
CA PRO A 648 -19.05 15.45 11.96
C PRO A 648 -18.85 14.21 11.10
N SER A 649 -17.79 14.19 10.30
CA SER A 649 -17.50 13.06 9.41
C SER A 649 -16.60 12.03 10.10
N PRO A 650 -16.82 10.72 9.88
CA PRO A 650 -15.89 9.69 10.34
C PRO A 650 -14.52 9.76 9.63
N LEU A 651 -14.43 10.44 8.48
CA LEU A 651 -13.20 10.65 7.71
C LEU A 651 -12.57 12.04 7.96
N SER A 652 -13.02 12.76 9.00
CA SER A 652 -12.58 14.14 9.30
C SER A 652 -12.70 15.10 8.10
N THR A 653 -13.76 14.91 7.31
CA THR A 653 -14.14 15.72 6.15
C THR A 653 -15.49 16.41 6.41
N GLU A 654 -15.46 17.58 7.03
CA GLU A 654 -16.66 18.34 7.38
C GLU A 654 -17.14 19.22 6.24
N PHE A 655 -18.46 19.32 6.04
CA PHE A 655 -19.06 20.30 5.13
C PHE A 655 -19.75 21.41 5.91
N LEU A 656 -19.45 22.66 5.59
CA LEU A 656 -19.97 23.83 6.31
C LEU A 656 -21.12 24.53 5.60
N TRP A 657 -21.46 24.14 4.36
CA TRP A 657 -22.63 24.69 3.65
C TRP A 657 -23.97 24.44 4.36
N PRO A 658 -24.19 23.32 5.11
CA PRO A 658 -25.43 23.12 5.86
C PRO A 658 -25.44 23.86 7.21
N VAL A 659 -24.30 24.45 7.62
CA VAL A 659 -24.15 25.01 8.97
C VAL A 659 -24.80 26.39 9.05
N SER A 660 -25.44 26.66 10.19
CA SER A 660 -25.89 28.00 10.60
C SER A 660 -25.56 28.24 12.07
N VAL A 661 -25.44 29.51 12.46
CA VAL A 661 -25.20 29.91 13.86
C VAL A 661 -26.30 30.85 14.32
N ASP A 662 -27.03 30.49 15.38
CA ASP A 662 -28.09 31.32 15.93
C ASP A 662 -27.53 32.71 16.32
N GLY A 663 -28.08 33.77 15.71
CA GLY A 663 -27.68 35.15 15.97
C GLY A 663 -26.37 35.61 15.31
N ALA A 664 -25.72 34.80 14.48
CA ALA A 664 -24.51 35.17 13.76
C ALA A 664 -24.57 34.78 12.28
N SER A 665 -23.92 35.56 11.41
CA SER A 665 -23.79 35.24 9.99
C SER A 665 -22.43 34.64 9.61
N THR A 666 -21.57 34.43 10.60
CA THR A 666 -20.22 33.89 10.43
C THR A 666 -20.06 32.73 11.39
N VAL A 667 -19.42 31.66 10.93
CA VAL A 667 -18.95 30.56 11.80
C VAL A 667 -17.42 30.62 11.87
N VAL A 668 -16.88 30.50 13.08
CA VAL A 668 -15.45 30.42 13.36
C VAL A 668 -15.10 29.00 13.78
N PHE A 669 -14.38 28.28 12.94
CA PHE A 669 -13.91 26.92 13.15
C PHE A 669 -12.44 26.95 13.60
N ALA A 670 -12.13 26.47 14.82
CA ALA A 670 -10.76 26.37 15.30
C ALA A 670 -10.15 25.00 15.01
N ARG A 671 -8.92 25.00 14.51
CA ARG A 671 -8.18 23.80 14.10
C ARG A 671 -6.73 23.83 14.58
N SER A 672 -6.04 22.70 14.48
CA SER A 672 -4.69 22.50 15.05
C SER A 672 -3.57 23.08 14.19
N GLY A 673 -3.70 23.04 12.86
CA GLY A 673 -2.69 23.51 11.92
C GLY A 673 -3.26 24.48 10.89
N ASP A 674 -2.37 25.08 10.10
CA ASP A 674 -2.78 25.82 8.92
C ASP A 674 -2.75 24.93 7.67
N THR A 675 -3.44 25.39 6.63
CA THR A 675 -3.35 24.85 5.27
C THR A 675 -1.97 25.19 4.72
N VAL A 676 -1.35 24.28 3.97
CA VAL A 676 -0.05 24.56 3.31
C VAL A 676 -0.22 24.96 1.85
N GLY A 677 -1.34 24.58 1.23
CA GLY A 677 -1.75 25.04 -0.09
C GLY A 677 -3.12 24.55 -0.52
N PHE A 678 -3.62 25.08 -1.64
CA PHE A 678 -4.92 24.74 -2.21
C PHE A 678 -4.83 23.99 -3.54
N ASP A 679 -3.64 23.60 -3.99
CA ASP A 679 -3.51 22.68 -5.12
C ASP A 679 -3.71 21.23 -4.64
N VAL A 680 -4.94 20.88 -4.27
CA VAL A 680 -5.26 19.67 -3.48
C VAL A 680 -4.76 18.36 -4.05
N ALA A 681 -4.58 18.28 -5.36
CA ALA A 681 -4.09 17.07 -6.01
C ALA A 681 -2.62 16.80 -5.71
N ASP A 682 -1.91 17.84 -5.27
CA ASP A 682 -0.51 17.82 -4.90
C ASP A 682 -0.29 17.92 -3.38
N GLU A 683 -1.35 18.24 -2.61
CA GLU A 683 -1.29 18.31 -1.15
C GLU A 683 -1.61 16.96 -0.48
N THR A 684 -0.86 16.65 0.58
CA THR A 684 -0.99 15.37 1.30
C THR A 684 -1.65 15.47 2.68
N ASP A 685 -1.85 16.67 3.21
CA ASP A 685 -2.27 16.88 4.60
C ASP A 685 -3.77 17.18 4.78
N GLY A 686 -4.33 16.77 5.91
CA GLY A 686 -5.75 16.96 6.21
C GLY A 686 -6.18 18.41 6.49
N GLU A 687 -5.28 19.28 6.94
CA GLU A 687 -5.61 20.69 7.21
C GLU A 687 -5.85 21.45 5.89
N SER A 688 -5.15 21.10 4.82
CA SER A 688 -5.40 21.59 3.47
C SER A 688 -6.72 21.02 2.90
N LEU A 689 -6.91 19.71 2.96
CA LEU A 689 -8.11 19.03 2.41
C LEU A 689 -9.42 19.50 3.06
N MET A 690 -9.43 19.75 4.38
CA MET A 690 -10.60 20.22 5.13
C MET A 690 -11.18 21.52 4.56
N VAL A 691 -10.32 22.48 4.22
CA VAL A 691 -10.74 23.79 3.70
C VAL A 691 -11.02 23.69 2.21
N ALA A 692 -10.19 22.95 1.48
CA ALA A 692 -10.33 22.86 0.04
C ALA A 692 -11.65 22.22 -0.39
N LEU A 693 -12.18 21.23 0.35
CA LEU A 693 -13.50 20.66 0.06
C LEU A 693 -14.68 21.62 0.33
N GLN A 694 -14.43 22.80 0.89
CA GLN A 694 -15.41 23.91 0.90
C GLN A 694 -15.39 24.71 -0.41
N ILE A 695 -14.27 24.66 -1.14
CA ILE A 695 -13.95 25.49 -2.32
C ILE A 695 -14.14 24.70 -3.63
N MET A 696 -13.80 23.41 -3.64
CA MET A 696 -13.84 22.56 -4.83
C MET A 696 -14.54 21.24 -4.52
N GLU A 697 -15.05 20.60 -5.56
CA GLU A 697 -15.84 19.37 -5.44
C GLU A 697 -15.30 18.28 -6.38
N PRO A 698 -15.26 17.02 -5.93
CA PRO A 698 -14.99 15.86 -6.78
C PRO A 698 -16.19 15.47 -7.66
N LEU A 699 -15.98 14.51 -8.58
CA LEU A 699 -17.05 13.95 -9.42
C LEU A 699 -18.13 13.25 -8.60
N VAL A 700 -17.72 12.49 -7.58
CA VAL A 700 -18.57 11.88 -6.55
C VAL A 700 -18.03 12.32 -5.20
N ASN A 701 -18.83 12.37 -4.15
CA ASN A 701 -18.39 12.88 -2.84
C ASN A 701 -18.94 12.02 -1.71
N PHE A 702 -18.44 12.20 -0.50
CA PHE A 702 -19.04 11.62 0.70
C PHE A 702 -20.25 12.43 1.15
N LYS A 703 -21.32 11.74 1.50
CA LYS A 703 -22.50 12.37 2.08
C LYS A 703 -22.15 12.98 3.44
N PRO A 704 -22.54 14.24 3.71
CA PRO A 704 -22.20 14.92 4.96
C PRO A 704 -22.47 14.08 6.22
N GLY A 705 -21.46 13.97 7.08
CA GLY A 705 -21.51 13.21 8.33
C GLY A 705 -21.38 11.69 8.18
N THR A 706 -21.13 11.17 6.98
CA THR A 706 -21.04 9.73 6.71
C THR A 706 -19.84 9.42 5.81
N ALA A 707 -19.58 8.13 5.59
CA ALA A 707 -18.63 7.66 4.58
C ALA A 707 -19.34 7.03 3.36
N GLU A 708 -20.63 7.32 3.16
CA GLU A 708 -21.42 6.88 2.00
C GLU A 708 -21.09 7.75 0.79
N VAL A 709 -20.73 7.14 -0.35
CA VAL A 709 -20.49 7.87 -1.61
C VAL A 709 -21.82 8.28 -2.25
N VAL A 710 -21.92 9.54 -2.65
CA VAL A 710 -23.10 10.13 -3.31
C VAL A 710 -22.69 10.95 -4.54
N PRO A 711 -23.63 11.22 -5.46
CA PRO A 711 -23.41 12.13 -6.58
C PRO A 711 -22.92 13.52 -6.14
N ALA A 712 -21.93 14.06 -6.84
CA ALA A 712 -21.44 15.44 -6.69
C ALA A 712 -21.42 16.11 -8.07
N LEU A 713 -20.26 16.44 -8.67
CA LEU A 713 -20.22 17.02 -10.01
C LEU A 713 -20.72 16.08 -11.12
N ALA A 714 -20.67 14.77 -10.89
CA ALA A 714 -21.42 13.77 -11.63
C ALA A 714 -22.79 13.55 -10.97
N GLU A 715 -23.87 13.60 -11.76
CA GLU A 715 -25.25 13.34 -11.31
C GLU A 715 -25.51 11.86 -11.07
N ARG A 716 -24.83 11.01 -11.83
CA ARG A 716 -24.89 9.55 -11.77
C ARG A 716 -23.68 8.96 -12.48
N TRP A 717 -23.47 7.67 -12.28
CA TRP A 717 -22.48 6.88 -13.00
C TRP A 717 -23.05 5.51 -13.38
N GLU A 718 -22.42 4.88 -14.37
CA GLU A 718 -22.65 3.50 -14.77
C GLU A 718 -21.33 2.73 -14.65
N VAL A 719 -21.40 1.46 -14.24
CA VAL A 719 -20.23 0.59 -14.11
C VAL A 719 -20.50 -0.75 -14.78
N ASN A 720 -19.51 -1.30 -15.46
CA ASN A 720 -19.62 -2.65 -16.02
C ASN A 720 -19.52 -3.72 -14.92
N LYS A 721 -19.92 -4.96 -15.23
CA LYS A 721 -19.92 -6.07 -14.27
C LYS A 721 -18.53 -6.33 -13.64
N ASN A 722 -17.47 -6.02 -14.39
CA ASN A 722 -16.09 -6.30 -14.01
C ASN A 722 -15.41 -5.10 -13.34
N LEU A 723 -16.13 -4.03 -12.98
CA LEU A 723 -15.59 -2.83 -12.31
C LEU A 723 -14.38 -2.17 -13.01
N THR A 724 -14.29 -2.32 -14.32
CA THR A 724 -13.17 -1.86 -15.18
C THR A 724 -13.57 -0.73 -16.12
N GLU A 725 -14.86 -0.45 -16.27
CA GLU A 725 -15.36 0.67 -17.06
C GLU A 725 -16.39 1.45 -16.26
N TRP A 726 -16.11 2.73 -16.07
CA TRP A 726 -16.93 3.68 -15.31
C TRP A 726 -17.32 4.84 -16.21
N THR A 727 -18.62 5.09 -16.38
CA THR A 727 -19.13 6.22 -17.18
C THR A 727 -19.82 7.21 -16.26
N PHE A 728 -19.31 8.43 -16.17
CA PHE A 728 -19.83 9.51 -15.34
C PHE A 728 -20.64 10.49 -16.19
N PHE A 729 -21.85 10.82 -15.72
CA PHE A 729 -22.73 11.79 -16.36
C PHE A 729 -22.72 13.08 -15.54
N LEU A 730 -22.17 14.13 -16.12
CA LEU A 730 -21.83 15.38 -15.45
C LEU A 730 -23.02 16.34 -15.36
N ARG A 731 -23.05 17.15 -14.30
CA ARG A 731 -24.02 18.24 -14.13
C ARG A 731 -23.83 19.30 -15.20
N LYS A 732 -24.95 19.84 -15.67
CA LYS A 732 -24.98 20.96 -16.62
C LYS A 732 -25.13 22.30 -15.88
N GLY A 733 -24.53 23.34 -16.43
CA GLY A 733 -24.67 24.71 -15.91
C GLY A 733 -23.89 25.00 -14.63
N VAL A 734 -23.00 24.10 -14.20
CA VAL A 734 -22.08 24.34 -13.08
C VAL A 734 -20.98 25.29 -13.52
N LYS A 735 -20.64 26.25 -12.65
CA LYS A 735 -19.60 27.25 -12.88
C LYS A 735 -18.46 27.09 -11.88
N PHE A 736 -17.25 27.34 -12.33
CA PHE A 736 -16.13 27.61 -11.45
C PHE A 736 -16.23 29.01 -10.84
N HIS A 737 -15.48 29.26 -9.77
CA HIS A 737 -15.44 30.55 -9.07
C HIS A 737 -14.96 31.72 -9.93
N ASP A 738 -14.23 31.44 -11.01
CA ASP A 738 -13.79 32.40 -12.02
C ASP A 738 -14.80 32.63 -13.15
N GLY A 739 -15.95 31.95 -13.12
CA GLY A 739 -17.04 32.08 -14.08
C GLY A 739 -16.96 31.16 -15.31
N THR A 740 -15.89 30.38 -15.46
CA THR A 740 -15.79 29.36 -16.52
C THR A 740 -16.73 28.18 -16.28
N ASP A 741 -17.09 27.47 -17.33
CA ASP A 741 -18.00 26.31 -17.27
C ASP A 741 -17.29 25.05 -16.78
N PHE A 742 -17.97 24.28 -15.94
CA PHE A 742 -17.62 22.88 -15.69
C PHE A 742 -18.29 21.98 -16.74
N ASN A 743 -17.48 21.12 -17.37
CA ASN A 743 -17.88 20.17 -18.40
C ASN A 743 -16.87 19.00 -18.46
N ALA A 744 -17.04 18.09 -19.44
CA ALA A 744 -16.14 16.96 -19.62
C ALA A 744 -14.68 17.37 -19.91
N ASP A 745 -14.45 18.45 -20.66
CA ASP A 745 -13.09 18.94 -20.92
C ASP A 745 -12.39 19.37 -19.64
N ALA A 746 -13.11 20.04 -18.73
CA ALA A 746 -12.55 20.44 -17.43
C ALA A 746 -12.23 19.23 -16.52
N ALA A 747 -13.12 18.23 -16.49
CA ALA A 747 -12.88 17.00 -15.74
C ALA A 747 -11.65 16.24 -16.28
N ILE A 748 -11.58 16.05 -17.59
CA ILE A 748 -10.46 15.36 -18.26
C ILE A 748 -9.16 16.13 -18.07
N PHE A 749 -9.17 17.46 -18.20
CA PHE A 749 -7.99 18.29 -17.96
C PHE A 749 -7.36 18.02 -16.58
N ASN A 750 -8.19 17.95 -15.54
CA ASN A 750 -7.71 17.68 -14.19
C ASN A 750 -7.15 16.26 -14.08
N ILE A 751 -7.89 15.26 -14.57
CA ILE A 751 -7.44 13.86 -14.52
C ILE A 751 -6.13 13.68 -15.29
N ASP A 752 -6.02 14.22 -16.51
CA ASP A 752 -4.79 14.17 -17.30
C ASP A 752 -3.64 14.91 -16.62
N ARG A 753 -3.92 16.04 -15.94
CA ARG A 753 -2.91 16.74 -15.14
C ARG A 753 -2.36 15.87 -14.03
N TRP A 754 -3.20 15.11 -13.34
CA TRP A 754 -2.76 14.26 -12.23
C TRP A 754 -2.08 12.98 -12.72
N TRP A 755 -2.58 12.42 -13.83
CA TRP A 755 -2.18 11.13 -14.36
C TRP A 755 -0.93 11.17 -15.23
N ASP A 756 -0.78 12.20 -16.07
CA ASP A 756 0.26 12.28 -17.09
C ASP A 756 1.40 13.18 -16.63
N LYS A 757 2.54 12.59 -16.25
CA LYS A 757 3.75 13.32 -15.84
C LYS A 757 4.32 14.23 -16.93
N SER A 758 3.94 14.01 -18.20
CA SER A 758 4.35 14.89 -19.31
C SER A 758 3.42 16.11 -19.48
N ASN A 759 2.30 16.16 -18.77
CA ASN A 759 1.40 17.31 -18.80
C ASN A 759 2.15 18.56 -18.31
N PRO A 760 2.13 19.68 -19.07
CA PRO A 760 2.85 20.90 -18.69
C PRO A 760 2.50 21.45 -17.30
N THR A 761 1.33 21.09 -16.77
CA THR A 761 0.83 21.57 -15.47
C THR A 761 1.02 20.56 -14.32
N HIS A 762 1.71 19.43 -14.56
CA HIS A 762 2.05 18.40 -13.57
C HIS A 762 3.36 18.75 -12.83
N HIS A 763 3.32 19.72 -11.92
CA HIS A 763 4.49 20.04 -11.08
C HIS A 763 4.15 20.71 -9.75
N GLY A 764 2.95 21.27 -9.56
CA GLY A 764 2.41 21.63 -8.25
C GLY A 764 3.33 22.47 -7.36
N HIS A 765 3.17 22.31 -6.04
CA HIS A 765 4.05 22.85 -5.01
C HIS A 765 5.16 21.86 -4.63
N THR A 766 4.80 20.58 -4.45
CA THR A 766 5.71 19.45 -4.29
C THR A 766 5.99 18.76 -5.63
N GLY A 767 4.95 18.63 -6.46
CA GLY A 767 5.00 17.97 -7.77
C GLY A 767 4.90 16.45 -7.71
N ASP A 768 4.58 15.90 -6.54
CA ASP A 768 4.54 14.45 -6.32
C ASP A 768 3.20 13.83 -6.73
N PHE A 769 2.10 14.60 -6.67
CA PHE A 769 0.73 14.07 -6.88
C PHE A 769 0.49 12.74 -6.17
N PHE A 770 0.99 12.65 -4.92
CA PHE A 770 1.16 11.39 -4.20
C PHE A 770 -0.11 10.53 -4.21
N TYR A 771 -1.27 11.10 -3.87
CA TYR A 771 -2.53 10.37 -3.81
C TYR A 771 -2.96 9.79 -5.16
N TRP A 772 -2.57 10.38 -6.29
CA TRP A 772 -2.82 9.80 -7.60
C TRP A 772 -2.09 8.45 -7.73
N SER A 773 -0.76 8.45 -7.57
CA SER A 773 0.05 7.23 -7.65
C SER A 773 -0.36 6.20 -6.58
N TYR A 774 -0.65 6.66 -5.36
CA TYR A 774 -0.99 5.82 -4.23
C TYR A 774 -2.35 5.14 -4.40
N PHE A 775 -3.41 5.87 -4.76
CA PHE A 775 -4.75 5.28 -4.91
C PHE A 775 -4.97 4.60 -6.26
N LEU A 776 -4.37 5.13 -7.32
CA LEU A 776 -4.59 4.71 -8.70
C LEU A 776 -3.36 4.02 -9.29
N GLY A 777 -2.48 3.50 -8.43
CA GLY A 777 -1.42 2.56 -8.77
C GLY A 777 -0.21 3.15 -9.47
N GLY A 778 -0.31 4.27 -10.18
CA GLY A 778 0.80 4.87 -10.91
C GLY A 778 0.36 5.86 -11.99
N PHE A 779 1.34 6.44 -12.68
CA PHE A 779 1.14 7.45 -13.71
C PHE A 779 0.97 6.83 -15.10
N LYS A 780 0.54 7.64 -16.06
CA LYS A 780 0.23 7.21 -17.42
C LYS A 780 1.43 6.55 -18.11
N GLY A 781 1.22 5.30 -18.55
CA GLY A 781 2.23 4.51 -19.25
C GLY A 781 3.13 3.68 -18.33
N GLU A 782 2.93 3.74 -17.01
CA GLU A 782 3.57 2.86 -16.02
C GLU A 782 2.81 1.57 -15.80
#